data_AF-A0A6M0BZ06-F1
#
_entry.id   AF-A0A6M0BZ06-F1
#
_cell.length_a   1.000
_cell.length_b   1.000
_cell.length_c   1.000
_cell.angle_alpha   90.00
_cell.angle_beta   90.00
_cell.angle_gamma   90.00
#
_symmetry.space_group_name_H-M   'P 1'
#
loop_
_entity.id
_entity.type
_entity.pdbx_description
1 polymer ?
#
loop_
_entity_poly.entity_id
_entity_poly.type
_entity_poly.pdbx_seq_one_letter_code
_entity_poly.pdbx_strand_id
1 'polypeptide(L)'
;MLNRDEVKIISVHIPKTAGTAFRNVLIKVYGEDKVLADYKKKNINELLTEIETKKIKAIHGHFKVEKYENHFAEAKRIIWLREPIKRLISNYWHQITRIKKRIMGLELADLDKELSKEALLSYASQHQIRNLMSSYFKTRGLKDFWFVGITEFLQEDLTFIKEKLGWPNVNALKINKHQYADKYRNFTKKIFLDEELMEKLRSLHLKDIELYERALKLRENNRKDKNKIVPAPSKSRKAGTVLKRVKKQGQEQPKKPIKRIYIRGCFRSGSFLMLYLFGVGFKNTYLLKKEQIPTEENSKPGRITVGKCTNPQRKKETRVLAENFLNEPDGAVIFTLRDPRDVLLSEKGLQSASGLGNPTLWIENAKLLKSWENHPQVVPVKFEDLLTKPNEIQEQIAKRLGLEILRPFSECWKHLVARPGKFSGSDVALAEGPEEDTKKNNRYFKAIKPPELSQIGHWKTDSKKKEYIENKLEENSEIFPLMEHFGYLNPEGEVTVKALRKKLRKRPGFTEGAIKFLKNFFKENPDAKVLEFGSGGSTMWLSKLAGKLVSVEDDVEWYSRVKKGLRRQGRENKVDLRLLAKPYYEVCKEFSKAEFDLVIVDGSDRFQCLKASVRVLKPGGILMLDDAERKVGKKAQKMLENWQVKRSRENGKETRWWQKTL
;
A
#
# COMPACT_ATOMS: atom_id res chain seq x y z
N MET A 1 -9.44 -30.65 41.85
CA MET A 1 -9.36 -30.79 40.37
C MET A 1 -9.55 -29.41 39.76
N LEU A 2 -8.57 -28.92 39.01
CA LEU A 2 -8.59 -27.58 38.41
C LEU A 2 -9.67 -27.53 37.32
N ASN A 3 -10.58 -26.55 37.38
CA ASN A 3 -11.70 -26.43 36.44
C ASN A 3 -11.19 -25.91 35.08
N ARG A 4 -10.60 -26.81 34.30
CA ARG A 4 -9.93 -26.52 33.02
C ARG A 4 -10.91 -26.40 31.84
N ASP A 5 -12.21 -26.62 32.04
CA ASP A 5 -13.22 -26.73 30.97
C ASP A 5 -13.81 -25.38 30.49
N GLU A 6 -13.11 -24.28 30.71
CA GLU A 6 -13.56 -22.97 30.25
C GLU A 6 -13.31 -22.70 28.75
N VAL A 7 -12.38 -23.43 28.12
CA VAL A 7 -12.05 -23.28 26.70
C VAL A 7 -13.16 -23.88 25.85
N LYS A 8 -13.82 -23.04 25.04
CA LYS A 8 -14.95 -23.43 24.19
C LYS A 8 -14.54 -23.83 22.79
N ILE A 9 -13.46 -23.23 22.27
CA ILE A 9 -13.01 -23.40 20.88
C ILE A 9 -11.51 -23.65 20.82
N ILE A 10 -11.12 -24.69 20.07
CA ILE A 10 -9.73 -24.88 19.63
C ILE A 10 -9.70 -24.82 18.11
N SER A 11 -9.05 -23.80 17.57
CA SER A 11 -8.97 -23.55 16.14
C SER A 11 -7.56 -23.79 15.62
N VAL A 12 -7.39 -24.85 14.82
CA VAL A 12 -6.15 -25.15 14.13
C VAL A 12 -6.06 -24.27 12.87
N HIS A 13 -5.10 -23.36 12.85
CA HIS A 13 -4.86 -22.48 11.71
C HIS A 13 -3.76 -23.05 10.83
N ILE A 14 -4.12 -23.56 9.65
CA ILE A 14 -3.15 -23.87 8.61
C ILE A 14 -2.81 -22.59 7.82
N PRO A 15 -1.54 -22.26 7.56
CA PRO A 15 -1.19 -21.06 6.81
C PRO A 15 -1.98 -20.92 5.50
N LYS A 16 -2.58 -19.74 5.30
CA LYS A 16 -3.32 -19.32 4.10
C LYS A 16 -4.67 -19.98 3.86
N THR A 17 -5.29 -20.54 4.90
CA THR A 17 -6.68 -21.06 4.89
C THR A 17 -7.66 -20.15 5.64
N ALA A 18 -7.54 -18.83 5.44
CA ALA A 18 -8.38 -17.80 6.06
C ALA A 18 -8.37 -17.73 7.61
N GLY A 19 -7.39 -18.33 8.30
CA GLY A 19 -7.36 -18.30 9.77
C GLY A 19 -7.26 -16.91 10.39
N THR A 20 -6.63 -15.92 9.74
CA THR A 20 -6.68 -14.52 10.23
C THR A 20 -8.11 -13.97 10.25
N ALA A 21 -8.93 -14.30 9.25
CA ALA A 21 -10.33 -13.89 9.20
C ALA A 21 -11.11 -14.57 10.33
N PHE A 22 -10.87 -15.85 10.57
CA PHE A 22 -11.51 -16.60 11.64
C PHE A 22 -11.09 -16.13 13.04
N ARG A 23 -9.80 -15.83 13.26
CA ARG A 23 -9.32 -15.23 14.53
C ARG A 23 -10.08 -13.94 14.85
N ASN A 24 -10.29 -13.09 13.86
CA ASN A 24 -11.04 -11.84 14.05
C ASN A 24 -12.51 -12.09 14.41
N VAL A 25 -13.11 -13.20 13.95
CA VAL A 25 -14.44 -13.63 14.41
C VAL A 25 -14.38 -14.02 15.88
N LEU A 26 -13.42 -14.87 16.27
CA LEU A 26 -13.25 -15.28 17.66
C LEU A 26 -13.06 -14.09 18.60
N ILE A 27 -12.23 -13.11 18.22
CA ILE A 27 -12.00 -11.88 19.00
C ILE A 27 -13.28 -11.08 19.18
N LYS A 28 -14.10 -10.95 18.13
CA LYS A 28 -15.37 -10.22 18.24
C LYS A 28 -16.42 -10.97 19.07
N VAL A 29 -16.34 -12.30 19.14
CA VAL A 29 -17.29 -13.13 19.89
C VAL A 29 -16.91 -13.23 21.36
N TYR A 30 -15.62 -13.44 21.66
CA TYR A 30 -15.15 -13.75 23.02
C TYR A 30 -14.39 -12.61 23.70
N GLY A 31 -13.96 -11.57 22.96
CA GLY A 31 -13.05 -10.53 23.44
C GLY A 31 -11.58 -10.84 23.12
N GLU A 32 -10.76 -9.82 22.94
CA GLU A 32 -9.34 -10.00 22.57
C GLU A 32 -8.53 -10.67 23.67
N ASP A 33 -8.81 -10.35 24.94
CA ASP A 33 -8.16 -10.90 26.13
C ASP A 33 -8.52 -12.38 26.38
N LYS A 34 -9.63 -12.87 25.81
CA LYS A 34 -10.10 -14.26 25.93
C LYS A 34 -9.72 -15.15 24.76
N VAL A 35 -8.98 -14.64 23.78
CA VAL A 35 -8.54 -15.39 22.60
C VAL A 35 -7.01 -15.54 22.60
N LEU A 36 -6.53 -16.74 22.91
CA LEU A 36 -5.11 -17.06 22.91
C LEU A 36 -4.59 -17.30 21.49
N ALA A 37 -3.52 -16.59 21.12
CA ALA A 37 -2.88 -16.67 19.81
C ALA A 37 -1.61 -17.53 19.86
N ASP A 38 -1.73 -18.83 19.60
CA ASP A 38 -0.65 -19.82 19.70
C ASP A 38 0.16 -19.93 18.38
N TYR A 39 0.94 -18.88 18.11
CA TYR A 39 1.80 -18.79 16.92
C TYR A 39 3.29 -18.98 17.22
N LYS A 40 3.68 -18.79 18.48
CA LYS A 40 5.05 -19.00 18.96
C LYS A 40 5.15 -20.46 19.42
N LYS A 41 6.28 -21.14 19.18
CA LYS A 41 6.53 -22.52 19.64
C LYS A 41 6.72 -22.59 21.17
N LYS A 42 5.77 -22.06 21.93
CA LYS A 42 5.75 -22.07 23.40
C LYS A 42 5.43 -23.48 23.90
N ASN A 43 5.98 -23.81 25.07
CA ASN A 43 5.68 -25.06 25.78
C ASN A 43 4.20 -25.07 26.19
N ILE A 44 3.56 -26.25 26.14
CA ILE A 44 2.16 -26.41 26.53
C ILE A 44 1.92 -26.03 27.99
N ASN A 45 2.85 -26.33 28.90
CA ASN A 45 2.70 -26.03 30.33
C ASN A 45 2.59 -24.53 30.59
N GLU A 46 3.42 -23.72 29.92
CA GLU A 46 3.32 -22.26 29.99
C GLU A 46 1.99 -21.74 29.46
N LEU A 47 1.49 -22.34 28.37
CA LEU A 47 0.21 -21.97 27.78
C LEU A 47 -0.96 -22.35 28.68
N LEU A 48 -0.90 -23.50 29.36
CA LEU A 48 -1.94 -23.93 30.31
C LEU A 48 -2.07 -22.94 31.48
N THR A 49 -0.96 -22.47 32.04
CA THR A 49 -0.97 -21.42 33.08
C THR A 49 -1.60 -20.13 32.54
N GLU A 50 -1.20 -19.69 31.34
CA GLU A 50 -1.77 -18.48 30.71
C GLU A 50 -3.29 -18.62 30.45
N ILE A 51 -3.74 -19.81 30.02
CA ILE A 51 -5.14 -20.13 29.77
C ILE A 51 -5.97 -19.97 31.03
N GLU A 52 -5.47 -20.52 32.14
CA GLU A 52 -6.13 -20.48 33.43
C GLU A 52 -6.18 -19.05 33.99
N THR A 53 -5.04 -18.36 34.06
CA THR A 53 -4.96 -17.01 34.63
C THR A 53 -5.84 -16.01 33.87
N LYS A 54 -5.89 -16.10 32.54
CA LYS A 54 -6.65 -15.14 31.71
C LYS A 54 -8.09 -15.60 31.44
N LYS A 55 -8.47 -16.79 31.91
CA LYS A 55 -9.78 -17.43 31.65
C LYS A 55 -10.09 -17.52 30.15
N ILE A 56 -9.13 -18.01 29.38
CA ILE A 56 -9.20 -18.06 27.91
C ILE A 56 -10.39 -18.91 27.47
N LYS A 57 -11.15 -18.41 26.47
CA LYS A 57 -12.33 -19.08 25.91
C LYS A 57 -12.07 -19.68 24.53
N ALA A 58 -11.07 -19.20 23.81
CA ALA A 58 -10.71 -19.75 22.50
C ALA A 58 -9.19 -19.76 22.26
N ILE A 59 -8.69 -20.86 21.70
CA ILE A 59 -7.29 -21.02 21.31
C ILE A 59 -7.22 -21.04 19.78
N HIS A 60 -6.31 -20.28 19.18
CA HIS A 60 -6.15 -20.23 17.73
C HIS A 60 -4.69 -20.03 17.31
N GLY A 61 -4.17 -20.85 16.39
CA GLY A 61 -2.76 -20.73 16.02
C GLY A 61 -2.20 -21.80 15.08
N HIS A 62 -0.90 -21.69 14.80
CA HIS A 62 -0.16 -22.62 13.93
C HIS A 62 0.42 -23.78 14.76
N PHE A 63 -0.45 -24.72 15.14
CA PHE A 63 -0.07 -25.93 15.85
C PHE A 63 -0.69 -27.16 15.18
N LYS A 64 -0.04 -28.31 15.34
CA LYS A 64 -0.59 -29.59 14.87
C LYS A 64 -1.76 -30.03 15.75
N VAL A 65 -2.61 -30.88 15.20
CA VAL A 65 -3.91 -31.26 15.81
C VAL A 65 -3.75 -31.91 17.18
N GLU A 66 -2.65 -32.64 17.38
CA GLU A 66 -2.31 -33.36 18.61
C GLU A 66 -1.92 -32.44 19.79
N LYS A 67 -1.56 -31.18 19.56
CA LYS A 67 -0.96 -30.32 20.61
C LYS A 67 -1.83 -30.22 21.87
N TYR A 68 -3.14 -30.11 21.71
CA TYR A 68 -4.10 -30.02 22.82
C TYR A 68 -4.96 -31.27 22.94
N GLU A 69 -4.54 -32.42 22.42
CA GLU A 69 -5.36 -33.63 22.36
C GLU A 69 -5.82 -34.11 23.75
N ASN A 70 -4.92 -34.10 24.72
CA ASN A 70 -5.19 -34.54 26.09
C ASN A 70 -5.74 -33.42 27.00
N HIS A 71 -6.20 -32.31 26.42
CA HIS A 71 -6.67 -31.13 27.14
C HIS A 71 -7.97 -30.60 26.54
N PHE A 72 -8.85 -30.06 27.39
CA PHE A 72 -10.11 -29.43 26.97
C PHE A 72 -11.01 -30.35 26.15
N ALA A 73 -11.44 -31.47 26.75
CA ALA A 73 -12.23 -32.50 26.06
C ALA A 73 -13.52 -31.93 25.44
N GLU A 74 -14.18 -31.00 26.14
CA GLU A 74 -15.43 -30.36 25.71
C GLU A 74 -15.23 -29.24 24.66
N ALA A 75 -13.98 -28.85 24.38
CA ALA A 75 -13.71 -27.77 23.45
C ALA A 75 -14.00 -28.20 22.00
N LYS A 76 -14.81 -27.41 21.30
CA LYS A 76 -15.14 -27.67 19.90
C LYS A 76 -13.92 -27.38 19.02
N ARG A 77 -13.44 -28.42 18.33
CA ARG A 77 -12.27 -28.34 17.45
C ARG A 77 -12.68 -27.91 16.04
N ILE A 78 -12.03 -26.86 15.55
CA ILE A 78 -12.31 -26.26 14.24
C ILE A 78 -11.03 -26.18 13.41
N ILE A 79 -11.10 -26.57 12.15
CA ILE A 79 -10.00 -26.40 11.20
C ILE A 79 -10.52 -25.84 9.87
N TRP A 80 -9.68 -25.06 9.20
CA TRP A 80 -9.99 -24.50 7.89
C TRP A 80 -9.02 -25.03 6.84
N LEU A 81 -9.58 -25.54 5.75
CA LEU A 81 -8.87 -25.99 4.56
C LEU A 81 -9.16 -25.05 3.38
N ARG A 82 -8.41 -25.24 2.30
CA ARG A 82 -8.51 -24.46 1.06
C ARG A 82 -8.06 -25.34 -0.10
N GLU A 83 -8.51 -25.05 -1.31
CA GLU A 83 -8.02 -25.77 -2.49
C GLU A 83 -6.47 -25.74 -2.51
N PRO A 84 -5.78 -26.89 -2.59
CA PRO A 84 -4.35 -27.02 -2.32
C PRO A 84 -3.47 -26.10 -3.17
N ILE A 85 -3.78 -25.97 -4.45
CA ILE A 85 -2.96 -25.16 -5.37
C ILE A 85 -3.19 -23.67 -5.12
N LYS A 86 -4.44 -23.23 -4.91
CA LYS A 86 -4.75 -21.85 -4.48
C LYS A 86 -4.10 -21.52 -3.13
N ARG A 87 -4.02 -22.47 -2.20
CA ARG A 87 -3.31 -22.29 -0.92
C ARG A 87 -1.81 -22.14 -1.14
N LEU A 88 -1.20 -23.00 -1.96
CA LEU A 88 0.22 -22.95 -2.33
C LEU A 88 0.58 -21.60 -2.95
N ILE A 89 -0.14 -21.17 -4.00
CA ILE A 89 0.08 -19.88 -4.68
C ILE A 89 -0.08 -18.72 -3.70
N SER A 90 -1.10 -18.77 -2.83
CA SER A 90 -1.31 -17.76 -1.79
C SER A 90 -0.17 -17.70 -0.77
N ASN A 91 0.44 -18.85 -0.45
CA ASN A 91 1.59 -18.94 0.45
C ASN A 91 2.86 -18.40 -0.20
N TYR A 92 3.14 -18.83 -1.43
CA TYR A 92 4.24 -18.33 -2.24
C TYR A 92 4.21 -16.80 -2.36
N TRP A 93 3.05 -16.26 -2.75
CA TRP A 93 2.85 -14.82 -2.85
C TRP A 93 3.07 -14.10 -1.51
N HIS A 94 2.59 -14.69 -0.42
CA HIS A 94 2.77 -14.13 0.92
C HIS A 94 4.24 -14.10 1.36
N GLN A 95 5.00 -15.16 1.06
CA GLN A 95 6.42 -15.22 1.40
C GLN A 95 7.23 -14.20 0.59
N ILE A 96 7.04 -14.15 -0.73
CA ILE A 96 7.71 -13.16 -1.58
C ILE A 96 7.37 -11.73 -1.17
N THR A 97 6.08 -11.45 -0.91
CA THR A 97 5.68 -10.10 -0.48
C THR A 97 6.20 -9.74 0.91
N ARG A 98 6.36 -10.71 1.82
CA ARG A 98 7.01 -10.48 3.14
C ARG A 98 8.50 -10.22 3.00
N ILE A 99 9.20 -11.01 2.18
CA ILE A 99 10.61 -10.81 1.85
C ILE A 99 10.78 -9.39 1.27
N LYS A 100 9.95 -8.98 0.32
CA LYS A 100 10.03 -7.64 -0.29
C LYS A 100 9.65 -6.48 0.64
N LYS A 101 8.68 -6.66 1.54
CA LYS A 101 8.38 -5.70 2.61
C LYS A 101 9.53 -5.54 3.59
N ARG A 102 10.24 -6.63 3.87
CA ARG A 102 11.36 -6.65 4.82
C ARG A 102 12.65 -6.13 4.19
N ILE A 103 12.82 -6.25 2.86
CA ILE A 103 14.08 -5.96 2.18
C ILE A 103 14.13 -4.57 1.51
N MET A 104 13.05 -4.01 0.92
CA MET A 104 13.32 -3.04 -0.16
C MET A 104 12.39 -1.87 -0.51
N GLY A 105 11.19 -1.69 0.03
CA GLY A 105 10.34 -0.53 -0.38
C GLY A 105 10.26 -0.31 -1.92
N LEU A 106 10.33 -1.38 -2.72
CA LEU A 106 10.48 -1.33 -4.18
C LEU A 106 9.13 -1.34 -4.91
N GLU A 107 9.14 -0.78 -6.12
CA GLU A 107 8.02 -0.76 -7.07
C GLU A 107 7.80 -2.10 -7.79
N LEU A 108 6.60 -2.26 -8.37
CA LEU A 108 6.04 -3.51 -8.90
C LEU A 108 6.80 -4.13 -10.11
N ALA A 109 7.72 -3.43 -10.77
CA ALA A 109 8.38 -3.90 -11.99
C ALA A 109 9.37 -5.06 -11.75
N ASP A 110 10.03 -5.09 -10.58
CA ASP A 110 11.02 -6.12 -10.21
C ASP A 110 10.38 -7.41 -9.62
N LEU A 111 9.04 -7.53 -9.65
CA LEU A 111 8.30 -8.72 -9.21
C LEU A 111 8.18 -9.80 -10.27
N ASP A 112 8.24 -9.42 -11.54
CA ASP A 112 7.88 -10.33 -12.62
C ASP A 112 9.01 -11.36 -12.90
N LYS A 113 10.28 -11.05 -12.55
CA LYS A 113 11.40 -12.02 -12.59
C LYS A 113 11.35 -13.09 -11.49
N GLU A 114 10.85 -12.75 -10.30
CA GLU A 114 10.77 -13.65 -9.12
C GLU A 114 9.46 -14.46 -9.07
N LEU A 115 8.41 -13.96 -9.74
CA LEU A 115 7.13 -14.66 -9.91
C LEU A 115 7.16 -15.53 -11.18
N SER A 116 8.24 -16.27 -11.38
CA SER A 116 8.35 -17.22 -12.50
C SER A 116 7.67 -18.55 -12.16
N LYS A 117 7.33 -19.33 -13.20
CA LYS A 117 6.72 -20.66 -13.05
C LYS A 117 7.70 -21.65 -12.41
N GLU A 118 8.97 -21.53 -12.76
CA GLU A 118 10.09 -22.34 -12.29
C GLU A 118 10.35 -22.09 -10.81
N ALA A 119 10.33 -20.82 -10.39
CA ALA A 119 10.49 -20.44 -8.99
C ALA A 119 9.31 -20.94 -8.12
N LEU A 120 8.08 -20.93 -8.65
CA LEU A 120 6.93 -21.53 -7.98
C LEU A 120 7.06 -23.05 -7.86
N LEU A 121 7.48 -23.74 -8.92
CA LEU A 121 7.66 -25.19 -8.90
C LEU A 121 8.77 -25.62 -7.93
N SER A 122 9.90 -24.89 -7.93
CA SER A 122 10.97 -25.07 -6.95
C SER A 122 10.47 -24.87 -5.52
N TYR A 123 9.69 -23.81 -5.28
CA TYR A 123 9.07 -23.56 -3.97
C TYR A 123 8.08 -24.66 -3.55
N ALA A 124 7.26 -25.16 -4.47
CA ALA A 124 6.30 -26.22 -4.23
C ALA A 124 6.97 -27.57 -3.87
N SER A 125 8.17 -27.80 -4.42
CA SER A 125 8.93 -29.04 -4.23
C SER A 125 9.61 -29.13 -2.86
N GLN A 126 9.72 -28.02 -2.12
CA GLN A 126 10.34 -28.00 -0.79
C GLN A 126 9.59 -28.90 0.20
N HIS A 127 10.32 -29.71 0.96
CA HIS A 127 9.76 -30.68 1.91
C HIS A 127 8.76 -30.05 2.90
N GLN A 128 9.05 -28.85 3.41
CA GLN A 128 8.17 -28.10 4.33
C GLN A 128 6.91 -27.50 3.68
N ILE A 129 6.83 -27.43 2.35
CA ILE A 129 5.70 -26.86 1.62
C ILE A 129 4.81 -27.96 1.04
N ARG A 130 5.42 -29.07 0.61
CA ARG A 130 4.77 -30.24 0.05
C ARG A 130 3.78 -30.83 1.05
N ASN A 131 2.55 -31.09 0.60
CA ASN A 131 1.48 -31.67 1.42
C ASN A 131 1.29 -31.02 2.80
N LEU A 132 1.43 -29.69 2.86
CA LEU A 132 1.40 -28.95 4.12
C LEU A 132 0.09 -29.14 4.88
N MET A 133 -1.07 -29.14 4.22
CA MET A 133 -2.34 -29.29 4.95
C MET A 133 -2.43 -30.64 5.63
N SER A 134 -2.07 -31.71 4.92
CA SER A 134 -2.05 -33.08 5.41
C SER A 134 -1.04 -33.26 6.55
N SER A 135 0.08 -32.54 6.53
CA SER A 135 1.10 -32.63 7.59
C SER A 135 0.62 -32.18 8.99
N TYR A 136 -0.51 -31.46 9.07
CA TYR A 136 -1.13 -31.09 10.34
C TYR A 136 -1.91 -32.25 10.97
N PHE A 137 -2.30 -33.26 10.18
CA PHE A 137 -3.05 -34.44 10.60
C PHE A 137 -2.06 -35.58 10.82
N LYS A 138 -1.76 -35.90 12.08
CA LYS A 138 -0.89 -37.04 12.43
C LYS A 138 -1.68 -38.19 13.04
N THR A 139 -2.42 -37.92 14.11
CA THR A 139 -3.19 -38.92 14.87
C THR A 139 -4.70 -38.83 14.65
N ARG A 140 -5.20 -37.69 14.16
CA ARG A 140 -6.63 -37.41 13.94
C ARG A 140 -6.96 -37.19 12.47
N GLY A 141 -8.17 -37.57 12.08
CA GLY A 141 -8.76 -37.35 10.78
C GLY A 141 -9.78 -36.20 10.77
N LEU A 142 -10.39 -35.97 9.61
CA LEU A 142 -11.38 -34.91 9.42
C LEU A 142 -12.63 -35.08 10.31
N LYS A 143 -13.00 -36.32 10.63
CA LYS A 143 -14.19 -36.64 11.43
C LYS A 143 -14.04 -36.28 12.91
N ASP A 144 -12.82 -36.08 13.39
CA ASP A 144 -12.54 -35.73 14.79
C ASP A 144 -12.72 -34.23 15.07
N PHE A 145 -13.02 -33.44 14.04
CA PHE A 145 -13.30 -32.02 14.17
C PHE A 145 -14.79 -31.80 14.29
N TRP A 146 -15.18 -30.98 15.27
CA TRP A 146 -16.55 -30.48 15.37
C TRP A 146 -16.94 -29.72 14.09
N PHE A 147 -15.99 -29.02 13.45
CA PHE A 147 -16.21 -28.39 12.16
C PHE A 147 -14.95 -28.34 11.29
N VAL A 148 -15.11 -28.71 10.02
CA VAL A 148 -14.10 -28.54 8.96
C VAL A 148 -14.63 -27.52 7.97
N GLY A 149 -14.04 -26.33 7.96
CA GLY A 149 -14.42 -25.23 7.07
C GLY A 149 -13.63 -25.22 5.77
N ILE A 150 -14.26 -24.75 4.70
CA ILE A 150 -13.62 -24.60 3.39
C ILE A 150 -13.55 -23.11 3.05
N THR A 151 -12.34 -22.61 2.80
CA THR A 151 -12.06 -21.18 2.59
C THR A 151 -12.89 -20.59 1.44
N GLU A 152 -13.12 -21.36 0.39
CA GLU A 152 -13.94 -21.00 -0.78
C GLU A 152 -15.40 -20.69 -0.40
N PHE A 153 -15.88 -21.26 0.71
CA PHE A 153 -17.25 -21.09 1.21
C PHE A 153 -17.31 -20.39 2.58
N LEU A 154 -16.27 -19.62 2.92
CA LEU A 154 -16.08 -19.02 4.24
C LEU A 154 -17.31 -18.26 4.77
N GLN A 155 -18.05 -17.54 3.92
CA GLN A 155 -19.24 -16.81 4.37
C GLN A 155 -20.37 -17.74 4.81
N GLU A 156 -20.67 -18.77 4.01
CA GLU A 156 -21.70 -19.75 4.32
C GLU A 156 -21.33 -20.57 5.57
N ASP A 157 -20.07 -21.00 5.64
CA ASP A 157 -19.56 -21.83 6.72
C ASP A 157 -19.54 -21.05 8.06
N LEU A 158 -19.29 -19.74 8.03
CA LEU A 158 -19.40 -18.91 9.23
C LEU A 158 -20.83 -18.67 9.67
N THR A 159 -21.76 -18.49 8.73
CA THR A 159 -23.19 -18.42 9.07
C THR A 159 -23.63 -19.71 9.77
N PHE A 160 -23.21 -20.86 9.24
CA PHE A 160 -23.47 -22.17 9.85
C PHE A 160 -22.90 -22.28 11.27
N ILE A 161 -21.63 -21.93 11.47
CA ILE A 161 -21.00 -21.97 12.79
C ILE A 161 -21.73 -21.04 13.77
N LYS A 162 -22.06 -19.83 13.31
CA LYS A 162 -22.76 -18.82 14.11
C LYS A 162 -24.10 -19.35 14.63
N GLU A 163 -24.90 -19.94 13.76
CA GLU A 163 -26.19 -20.55 14.13
C GLU A 163 -26.00 -21.70 15.13
N LYS A 164 -25.07 -22.61 14.85
CA LYS A 164 -24.84 -23.80 15.69
C LYS A 164 -24.25 -23.47 17.07
N LEU A 165 -23.54 -22.35 17.21
CA LEU A 165 -22.93 -21.92 18.47
C LEU A 165 -23.70 -20.79 19.16
N GLY A 166 -24.82 -20.33 18.59
CA GLY A 166 -25.58 -19.21 19.13
C GLY A 166 -24.78 -17.89 19.21
N TRP A 167 -23.85 -17.67 18.28
CA TRP A 167 -22.98 -16.50 18.31
C TRP A 167 -23.73 -15.21 17.91
N PRO A 168 -23.37 -14.05 18.50
CA PRO A 168 -23.98 -12.77 18.17
C PRO A 168 -23.71 -12.36 16.72
N ASN A 169 -24.48 -11.40 16.19
CA ASN A 169 -24.34 -10.97 14.80
C ASN A 169 -23.05 -10.16 14.59
N VAL A 170 -21.97 -10.83 14.20
CA VAL A 170 -20.68 -10.20 13.92
C VAL A 170 -20.62 -9.69 12.48
N ASN A 171 -20.56 -8.35 12.33
CA ASN A 171 -20.50 -7.69 11.03
C ASN A 171 -19.29 -8.13 10.17
N ALA A 172 -19.58 -8.21 8.85
CA ALA A 172 -18.80 -8.78 7.75
C ALA A 172 -17.27 -8.85 7.93
N LEU A 173 -16.74 -10.05 7.64
CA LEU A 173 -15.32 -10.30 7.45
C LEU A 173 -14.72 -9.28 6.46
N LYS A 174 -13.74 -8.50 6.91
CA LYS A 174 -12.80 -7.88 5.96
C LYS A 174 -11.99 -9.01 5.33
N ILE A 175 -12.39 -9.44 4.14
CA ILE A 175 -11.53 -10.25 3.29
C ILE A 175 -10.29 -9.39 3.02
N ASN A 176 -9.11 -9.87 3.42
CA ASN A 176 -7.86 -9.16 3.20
C ASN A 176 -7.71 -8.87 1.71
N LYS A 177 -7.89 -7.60 1.32
CA LYS A 177 -7.56 -7.13 -0.02
C LYS A 177 -6.04 -7.12 -0.11
N HIS A 178 -5.47 -8.12 -0.78
CA HIS A 178 -4.05 -8.11 -1.11
C HIS A 178 -3.71 -6.80 -1.84
N GLN A 179 -2.64 -6.12 -1.42
CA GLN A 179 -2.10 -4.92 -2.06
C GLN A 179 -1.86 -5.09 -3.57
N TYR A 180 -1.70 -6.34 -4.00
CA TYR A 180 -1.45 -6.76 -5.36
C TYR A 180 -2.55 -7.69 -5.88
N ALA A 181 -3.81 -7.49 -5.49
CA ALA A 181 -4.91 -8.40 -5.81
C ALA A 181 -5.02 -8.72 -7.31
N ASP A 182 -4.79 -7.73 -8.18
CA ASP A 182 -4.85 -7.92 -9.64
C ASP A 182 -3.66 -8.71 -10.16
N LYS A 183 -2.42 -8.40 -9.72
CA LYS A 183 -1.23 -9.20 -10.08
C LYS A 183 -1.34 -10.64 -9.56
N TYR A 184 -1.81 -10.83 -8.33
CA TYR A 184 -2.07 -12.15 -7.76
C TYR A 184 -3.11 -12.91 -8.57
N ARG A 185 -4.22 -12.25 -8.96
CA ARG A 185 -5.27 -12.86 -9.78
C ARG A 185 -4.75 -13.24 -11.17
N ASN A 186 -3.98 -12.36 -11.81
CA ASN A 186 -3.40 -12.61 -13.13
C ASN A 186 -2.37 -13.75 -13.09
N PHE A 187 -1.47 -13.74 -12.10
CA PHE A 187 -0.49 -14.81 -11.90
C PHE A 187 -1.17 -16.16 -11.61
N THR A 188 -2.17 -16.16 -10.73
CA THR A 188 -2.99 -17.35 -10.46
C THR A 188 -3.64 -17.84 -11.75
N LYS A 189 -4.29 -16.97 -12.53
CA LYS A 189 -4.92 -17.34 -13.81
C LYS A 189 -3.90 -17.95 -14.79
N LYS A 190 -2.69 -17.38 -14.90
CA LYS A 190 -1.61 -17.91 -15.75
C LYS A 190 -1.18 -19.32 -15.35
N ILE A 191 -1.07 -19.60 -14.05
CA ILE A 191 -0.73 -20.95 -13.56
C ILE A 191 -1.84 -21.94 -13.87
N PHE A 192 -3.10 -21.57 -13.63
CA PHE A 192 -4.23 -22.45 -13.91
C PHE A 192 -4.47 -22.73 -15.40
N LEU A 193 -3.91 -21.92 -16.30
CA LEU A 193 -3.92 -22.13 -17.76
C LEU A 193 -2.72 -22.95 -18.26
N ASP A 194 -1.75 -23.26 -17.39
CA ASP A 194 -0.57 -24.04 -17.75
C ASP A 194 -0.77 -25.49 -17.29
N GLU A 195 -1.13 -26.35 -18.23
CA GLU A 195 -1.48 -27.75 -17.95
C GLU A 195 -0.30 -28.56 -17.41
N GLU A 196 0.88 -28.42 -18.03
CA GLU A 196 2.09 -29.14 -17.64
C GLU A 196 2.55 -28.75 -16.22
N LEU A 197 2.55 -27.45 -15.90
CA LEU A 197 2.86 -26.99 -14.55
C LEU A 197 1.82 -27.48 -13.54
N MET A 198 0.53 -27.43 -13.89
CA MET A 198 -0.55 -27.88 -13.00
C MET A 198 -0.46 -29.37 -12.69
N GLU A 199 -0.07 -30.20 -13.66
CA GLU A 199 0.16 -31.63 -13.44
C GLU A 199 1.28 -31.87 -12.43
N LYS A 200 2.44 -31.20 -12.60
CA LYS A 200 3.57 -31.27 -11.66
C LYS A 200 3.20 -30.77 -10.26
N LEU A 201 2.47 -29.66 -10.16
CA LEU A 201 2.02 -29.14 -8.87
C LEU A 201 1.04 -30.09 -8.18
N ARG A 202 0.11 -30.71 -8.94
CA ARG A 202 -0.84 -31.69 -8.38
C ARG A 202 -0.15 -32.95 -7.89
N SER A 203 0.81 -33.48 -8.66
CA SER A 203 1.56 -34.69 -8.26
C SER A 203 2.38 -34.47 -6.98
N LEU A 204 2.99 -33.29 -6.82
CA LEU A 204 3.69 -32.93 -5.59
C LEU A 204 2.73 -32.85 -4.38
N HIS A 205 1.51 -32.37 -4.57
CA HIS A 205 0.53 -32.06 -3.52
C HIS A 205 -0.65 -33.04 -3.42
N LEU A 206 -0.49 -34.28 -3.91
CA LEU A 206 -1.56 -35.27 -4.00
C LEU A 206 -2.30 -35.53 -2.66
N LYS A 207 -1.57 -35.65 -1.55
CA LYS A 207 -2.18 -35.91 -0.23
C LYS A 207 -3.09 -34.75 0.20
N ASP A 208 -2.68 -33.51 -0.07
CA ASP A 208 -3.49 -32.32 0.22
C ASP A 208 -4.75 -32.26 -0.66
N ILE A 209 -4.65 -32.73 -1.92
CA ILE A 209 -5.80 -32.82 -2.84
C ILE A 209 -6.80 -33.85 -2.32
N GLU A 210 -6.37 -35.05 -2.00
CA GLU A 210 -7.22 -36.10 -1.43
C GLU A 210 -7.86 -35.68 -0.10
N LEU A 211 -7.11 -34.98 0.76
CA LEU A 211 -7.64 -34.41 2.00
C LEU A 211 -8.73 -33.38 1.73
N TYR A 212 -8.49 -32.46 0.78
CA TYR A 212 -9.43 -31.41 0.42
C TYR A 212 -10.73 -31.98 -0.18
N GLU A 213 -10.62 -32.97 -1.06
CA GLU A 213 -11.78 -33.66 -1.66
C GLU A 213 -12.62 -34.39 -0.61
N ARG A 214 -11.96 -35.09 0.33
CA ARG A 214 -12.66 -35.71 1.47
C ARG A 214 -13.37 -34.67 2.34
N ALA A 215 -12.77 -33.50 2.55
CA ALA A 215 -13.38 -32.42 3.31
C ALA A 215 -14.58 -31.78 2.58
N LEU A 216 -14.53 -31.65 1.25
CA LEU A 216 -15.68 -31.23 0.45
C LEU A 216 -16.85 -32.21 0.56
N LYS A 217 -16.57 -33.52 0.43
CA LYS A 217 -17.59 -34.57 0.60
C LYS A 217 -18.21 -34.54 2.01
N LEU A 218 -17.39 -34.38 3.05
CA LEU A 218 -17.86 -34.24 4.43
C LEU A 218 -18.79 -33.04 4.60
N ARG A 219 -18.41 -31.89 4.01
CA ARG A 219 -19.22 -30.67 4.04
C ARG A 219 -20.56 -30.84 3.31
N GLU A 220 -20.57 -31.49 2.16
CA GLU A 220 -21.80 -31.78 1.43
C GLU A 220 -22.73 -32.70 2.23
N ASN A 221 -22.21 -33.77 2.82
CA ASN A 221 -23.00 -34.70 3.64
C ASN A 221 -23.63 -34.00 4.85
N ASN A 222 -22.84 -33.20 5.58
CA ASN A 222 -23.32 -32.40 6.72
C ASN A 222 -24.39 -31.36 6.34
N ARG A 223 -24.54 -31.05 5.04
CA ARG A 223 -25.55 -30.13 4.52
C ARG A 223 -26.76 -30.86 3.91
N LYS A 224 -26.57 -32.03 3.31
CA LYS A 224 -27.67 -32.87 2.80
C LYS A 224 -28.56 -33.38 3.94
N ASP A 225 -27.99 -33.66 5.12
CA ASP A 225 -28.78 -34.00 6.32
C ASP A 225 -29.69 -32.85 6.81
N LYS A 226 -29.46 -31.60 6.37
CA LYS A 226 -30.35 -30.46 6.67
C LYS A 226 -31.52 -30.31 5.69
N ASN A 227 -31.43 -30.83 4.48
CA ASN A 227 -32.51 -30.74 3.48
C ASN A 227 -33.63 -31.77 3.69
N LYS A 228 -33.60 -32.57 4.77
CA LYS A 228 -34.66 -33.51 5.13
C LYS A 228 -35.75 -32.95 6.05
N ILE A 229 -35.72 -31.66 6.44
CA ILE A 229 -36.79 -31.07 7.26
C ILE A 229 -37.19 -29.69 6.71
N VAL A 230 -38.48 -29.61 6.36
CA VAL A 230 -39.29 -28.50 5.81
C VAL A 230 -39.23 -28.26 4.29
N PRO A 231 -40.24 -28.70 3.51
CA PRO A 231 -40.46 -28.20 2.16
C PRO A 231 -41.08 -26.79 2.23
N ALA A 232 -40.46 -25.83 1.54
CA ALA A 232 -41.09 -24.53 1.27
C ALA A 232 -42.16 -24.70 0.18
N PRO A 233 -43.34 -24.05 0.30
CA PRO A 233 -44.43 -24.26 -0.64
C PRO A 233 -44.11 -23.70 -2.02
N SER A 234 -44.27 -24.55 -3.02
CA SER A 234 -44.29 -24.19 -4.43
C SER A 234 -45.43 -23.20 -4.71
N LYS A 235 -45.11 -22.04 -5.29
CA LYS A 235 -46.11 -21.25 -6.02
C LYS A 235 -45.64 -21.00 -7.45
N SER A 236 -46.40 -21.66 -8.31
CA SER A 236 -46.56 -21.56 -9.76
C SER A 236 -46.29 -20.19 -10.38
N ARG A 237 -45.71 -20.25 -11.58
CA ARG A 237 -45.84 -19.23 -12.64
C ARG A 237 -47.32 -18.89 -12.86
N LYS A 238 -47.66 -17.60 -12.88
CA LYS A 238 -48.81 -17.09 -13.65
C LYS A 238 -48.41 -15.84 -14.42
N ALA A 239 -48.89 -15.81 -15.66
CA ALA A 239 -48.72 -14.78 -16.65
C ALA A 239 -49.56 -13.53 -16.36
N GLY A 240 -49.10 -12.39 -16.91
CA GLY A 240 -49.93 -11.32 -17.47
C GLY A 240 -50.82 -10.54 -16.51
N THR A 241 -50.46 -9.28 -16.24
CA THR A 241 -51.47 -8.22 -16.12
C THR A 241 -50.91 -6.92 -16.69
N VAL A 242 -51.48 -6.53 -17.84
CA VAL A 242 -51.30 -5.25 -18.51
C VAL A 242 -51.98 -4.17 -17.65
N LEU A 243 -51.22 -3.16 -17.22
CA LEU A 243 -51.80 -1.92 -16.69
C LEU A 243 -51.43 -0.75 -17.61
N LYS A 244 -52.48 -0.18 -18.19
CA LYS A 244 -52.52 0.87 -19.20
C LYS A 244 -51.74 2.11 -18.75
N ARG A 245 -50.81 2.57 -19.60
CA ARG A 245 -50.24 3.92 -19.53
C ARG A 245 -51.22 4.90 -20.16
N VAL A 246 -51.77 5.79 -19.34
CA VAL A 246 -52.50 6.98 -19.80
C VAL A 246 -51.54 7.86 -20.59
N LYS A 247 -51.90 8.17 -21.84
CA LYS A 247 -51.20 9.16 -22.67
C LYS A 247 -51.38 10.54 -22.04
N LYS A 248 -50.29 11.18 -21.61
CA LYS A 248 -50.21 12.65 -21.54
C LYS A 248 -49.59 13.15 -22.85
N GLN A 249 -50.34 13.98 -23.55
CA GLN A 249 -49.97 14.64 -24.80
C GLN A 249 -48.80 15.60 -24.60
N GLY A 250 -47.93 15.66 -25.62
CA GLY A 250 -47.35 16.91 -26.12
C GLY A 250 -46.25 17.60 -25.32
N GLN A 251 -45.08 16.96 -25.18
CA GLN A 251 -43.78 17.65 -25.20
C GLN A 251 -42.75 16.68 -25.81
N GLU A 252 -42.01 17.10 -26.84
CA GLU A 252 -40.88 16.32 -27.37
C GLU A 252 -39.92 16.02 -26.22
N GLN A 253 -39.81 14.75 -25.84
CA GLN A 253 -38.84 14.37 -24.82
C GLN A 253 -37.44 14.46 -25.44
N PRO A 254 -36.49 15.16 -24.80
CA PRO A 254 -35.13 15.25 -25.30
C PRO A 254 -34.57 13.84 -25.51
N LYS A 255 -33.96 13.57 -26.66
CA LYS A 255 -33.36 12.25 -26.98
C LYS A 255 -31.98 12.07 -26.33
N LYS A 256 -31.35 13.14 -25.84
CA LYS A 256 -29.99 13.18 -25.28
C LYS A 256 -29.97 13.84 -23.89
N PRO A 257 -28.98 13.51 -23.03
CA PRO A 257 -28.78 14.23 -21.77
C PRO A 257 -28.39 15.70 -22.02
N ILE A 258 -28.66 16.58 -21.04
CA ILE A 258 -28.27 17.99 -21.11
C ILE A 258 -26.74 18.11 -21.02
N LYS A 259 -26.15 17.36 -20.10
CA LYS A 259 -24.70 17.32 -19.86
C LYS A 259 -24.33 16.06 -19.10
N ARG A 260 -23.14 15.52 -19.35
CA ARG A 260 -22.55 14.33 -18.72
C ARG A 260 -21.28 14.75 -17.98
N ILE A 261 -21.38 14.80 -16.65
CA ILE A 261 -20.32 15.34 -15.79
C ILE A 261 -19.59 14.20 -15.09
N TYR A 262 -18.32 14.05 -15.40
CA TYR A 262 -17.41 13.13 -14.75
C TYR A 262 -16.64 13.82 -13.63
N ILE A 263 -16.89 13.42 -12.38
CA ILE A 263 -16.16 13.92 -11.21
C ILE A 263 -14.88 13.12 -11.00
N ARG A 264 -13.74 13.77 -11.25
CA ARG A 264 -12.42 13.29 -10.89
C ARG A 264 -12.01 13.87 -9.54
N GLY A 265 -12.36 13.12 -8.49
CA GLY A 265 -12.12 13.52 -7.12
C GLY A 265 -10.67 13.36 -6.65
N CYS A 266 -10.27 14.17 -5.68
CA CYS A 266 -9.04 13.99 -4.91
C CYS A 266 -9.26 13.02 -3.74
N PHE A 267 -8.17 12.52 -3.17
CA PHE A 267 -8.21 11.72 -1.94
C PHE A 267 -8.79 12.51 -0.77
N ARG A 268 -9.36 11.80 0.21
CA ARG A 268 -9.95 12.36 1.44
C ARG A 268 -11.13 13.31 1.15
N SER A 269 -12.21 12.73 0.64
CA SER A 269 -13.56 13.33 0.52
C SER A 269 -13.87 14.23 -0.68
N GLY A 270 -12.92 14.48 -1.59
CA GLY A 270 -13.14 15.32 -2.78
C GLY A 270 -14.31 14.88 -3.68
N SER A 271 -14.37 13.60 -4.06
CA SER A 271 -15.51 13.11 -4.87
C SER A 271 -16.87 13.17 -4.16
N PHE A 272 -16.87 13.04 -2.82
CA PHE A 272 -18.12 12.97 -2.06
C PHE A 272 -18.72 14.35 -1.89
N LEU A 273 -17.89 15.35 -1.58
CA LEU A 273 -18.32 16.74 -1.44
C LEU A 273 -18.88 17.27 -2.77
N MET A 274 -18.23 16.92 -3.89
CA MET A 274 -18.73 17.23 -5.23
C MET A 274 -20.04 16.52 -5.59
N LEU A 275 -20.18 15.22 -5.32
CA LEU A 275 -21.47 14.53 -5.56
C LEU A 275 -22.60 15.14 -4.74
N TYR A 276 -22.30 15.55 -3.51
CA TYR A 276 -23.25 16.21 -2.64
C TYR A 276 -23.65 17.59 -3.20
N LEU A 277 -22.71 18.40 -3.69
CA LEU A 277 -23.02 19.64 -4.42
C LEU A 277 -23.96 19.36 -5.60
N PHE A 278 -23.66 18.39 -6.45
CA PHE A 278 -24.50 18.07 -7.60
C PHE A 278 -25.85 17.44 -7.23
N GLY A 279 -25.95 16.76 -6.10
CA GLY A 279 -27.18 16.10 -5.67
C GLY A 279 -28.28 17.08 -5.28
N VAL A 280 -27.92 18.24 -4.72
CA VAL A 280 -28.91 19.18 -4.15
C VAL A 280 -28.68 20.65 -4.53
N GLY A 281 -27.49 21.01 -5.02
CA GLY A 281 -27.07 22.39 -5.32
C GLY A 281 -27.36 22.86 -6.75
N PHE A 282 -27.58 21.95 -7.71
CA PHE A 282 -27.87 22.29 -9.10
C PHE A 282 -29.23 21.71 -9.53
N LYS A 283 -29.94 22.42 -10.43
CA LYS A 283 -31.20 21.94 -11.00
C LYS A 283 -30.95 20.80 -11.99
N ASN A 284 -31.97 19.97 -12.22
CA ASN A 284 -32.00 18.95 -13.27
C ASN A 284 -30.89 17.89 -13.23
N THR A 285 -30.27 17.66 -12.07
CA THR A 285 -29.19 16.67 -11.93
C THR A 285 -29.69 15.24 -11.74
N TYR A 286 -28.91 14.27 -12.20
CA TYR A 286 -29.14 12.84 -11.99
C TYR A 286 -27.81 12.19 -11.59
N LEU A 287 -27.71 11.72 -10.35
CA LEU A 287 -26.50 11.07 -9.85
C LEU A 287 -26.51 9.58 -10.18
N LEU A 288 -25.40 9.08 -10.72
CA LEU A 288 -25.20 7.65 -10.98
C LEU A 288 -24.82 6.88 -9.73
N LYS A 289 -25.04 5.55 -9.76
CA LYS A 289 -24.66 4.65 -8.66
C LYS A 289 -23.13 4.52 -8.57
N LYS A 290 -22.66 3.93 -7.48
CA LYS A 290 -21.23 3.89 -7.13
C LYS A 290 -20.37 3.30 -8.26
N GLU A 291 -19.28 4.02 -8.59
CA GLU A 291 -18.27 3.64 -9.60
C GLU A 291 -18.76 3.63 -11.06
N GLN A 292 -19.92 4.22 -11.33
CA GLN A 292 -20.40 4.44 -12.71
C GLN A 292 -19.90 5.77 -13.28
N ILE A 293 -19.55 5.72 -14.56
CA ILE A 293 -19.23 6.88 -15.40
C ILE A 293 -20.46 7.28 -16.22
N PRO A 294 -20.63 8.57 -16.54
CA PRO A 294 -21.82 9.05 -17.24
C PRO A 294 -21.76 8.80 -18.75
N THR A 295 -21.81 7.54 -19.19
CA THR A 295 -21.92 7.21 -20.64
C THR A 295 -23.30 7.57 -21.18
N GLU A 296 -23.49 7.62 -22.51
CA GLU A 296 -24.81 7.86 -23.11
C GLU A 296 -25.86 6.86 -22.59
N GLU A 297 -25.52 5.57 -22.57
CA GLU A 297 -26.40 4.48 -22.09
C GLU A 297 -26.84 4.63 -20.63
N ASN A 298 -25.97 5.18 -19.78
CA ASN A 298 -26.25 5.35 -18.35
C ASN A 298 -26.84 6.72 -18.04
N SER A 299 -26.95 7.61 -19.03
CA SER A 299 -27.42 8.98 -18.85
C SER A 299 -28.92 9.09 -19.04
N LYS A 300 -29.54 10.02 -18.29
CA LYS A 300 -30.97 10.32 -18.44
C LYS A 300 -31.18 11.47 -19.43
N PRO A 301 -32.02 11.29 -20.46
CA PRO A 301 -32.34 12.37 -21.37
C PRO A 301 -32.98 13.57 -20.63
N GLY A 302 -32.63 14.79 -21.05
CA GLY A 302 -33.13 16.00 -20.40
C GLY A 302 -32.60 16.24 -18.97
N ARG A 303 -31.57 15.51 -18.54
CA ARG A 303 -30.94 15.68 -17.22
C ARG A 303 -29.44 15.90 -17.34
N ILE A 304 -28.87 16.54 -16.33
CA ILE A 304 -27.43 16.63 -16.11
C ILE A 304 -27.01 15.35 -15.37
N THR A 305 -26.41 14.39 -16.08
CA THR A 305 -25.98 13.12 -15.49
C THR A 305 -24.61 13.28 -14.87
N VAL A 306 -24.45 12.92 -13.60
CA VAL A 306 -23.19 13.09 -12.85
C VAL A 306 -22.72 11.75 -12.31
N GLY A 307 -21.48 11.38 -12.63
CA GLY A 307 -20.86 10.13 -12.19
C GLY A 307 -19.46 10.33 -11.60
N LYS A 308 -18.96 9.29 -10.93
CA LYS A 308 -17.57 9.28 -10.42
C LYS A 308 -16.94 7.90 -10.58
N CYS A 309 -15.64 7.88 -10.86
CA CYS A 309 -14.80 6.71 -10.69
C CYS A 309 -13.74 7.04 -9.64
N THR A 310 -13.67 6.25 -8.57
CA THR A 310 -12.74 6.50 -7.45
C THR A 310 -11.29 6.20 -7.78
N ASN A 311 -10.98 5.64 -8.97
CA ASN A 311 -9.61 5.33 -9.35
C ASN A 311 -9.42 5.16 -10.88
N PRO A 312 -9.58 6.23 -11.69
CA PRO A 312 -9.41 6.15 -13.14
C PRO A 312 -8.00 5.68 -13.56
N GLN A 313 -7.00 5.80 -12.68
CA GLN A 313 -5.62 5.40 -12.98
C GLN A 313 -5.33 3.92 -12.75
N ARG A 314 -6.19 3.17 -12.03
CA ARG A 314 -5.99 1.72 -11.79
C ARG A 314 -6.62 0.81 -12.82
N LYS A 315 -7.52 1.32 -13.66
CA LYS A 315 -8.17 0.57 -14.74
C LYS A 315 -7.90 1.30 -16.05
N LYS A 316 -7.15 0.67 -16.96
CA LYS A 316 -6.75 1.30 -18.24
C LYS A 316 -7.99 1.71 -19.05
N GLU A 317 -9.11 0.99 -18.89
CA GLU A 317 -10.37 1.29 -19.58
C GLU A 317 -11.02 2.61 -19.13
N THR A 318 -10.94 2.99 -17.85
CA THR A 318 -11.62 4.20 -17.34
C THR A 318 -10.82 5.49 -17.52
N ARG A 319 -9.50 5.42 -17.74
CA ARG A 319 -8.66 6.56 -18.12
C ARG A 319 -8.99 7.04 -19.54
N VAL A 320 -9.08 6.10 -20.48
CA VAL A 320 -9.45 6.35 -21.88
C VAL A 320 -10.84 7.01 -21.96
N LEU A 321 -11.76 6.58 -21.10
CA LEU A 321 -13.12 7.12 -21.10
C LEU A 321 -13.20 8.58 -20.63
N ALA A 322 -12.34 9.05 -19.73
CA ALA A 322 -12.32 10.46 -19.30
C ALA A 322 -11.80 11.41 -20.39
N GLU A 323 -10.79 10.97 -21.15
CA GLU A 323 -10.29 11.68 -22.33
C GLU A 323 -11.38 11.76 -23.40
N ASN A 324 -12.16 10.68 -23.59
CA ASN A 324 -13.28 10.67 -24.52
C ASN A 324 -14.38 11.68 -24.16
N PHE A 325 -14.63 11.98 -22.87
CA PHE A 325 -15.62 13.00 -22.49
C PHE A 325 -15.24 14.40 -22.97
N LEU A 326 -13.96 14.70 -23.13
CA LEU A 326 -13.51 16.01 -23.62
C LEU A 326 -13.70 16.17 -25.13
N ASN A 327 -13.99 15.07 -25.85
CA ASN A 327 -14.29 15.10 -27.28
C ASN A 327 -15.81 15.22 -27.54
N GLU A 328 -16.64 15.05 -26.52
CA GLU A 328 -18.10 15.03 -26.62
C GLU A 328 -18.66 16.40 -26.23
N PRO A 329 -19.53 17.04 -27.02
CA PRO A 329 -20.02 18.40 -26.75
C PRO A 329 -20.81 18.52 -25.44
N ASP A 330 -21.46 17.44 -25.02
CA ASP A 330 -22.20 17.35 -23.77
C ASP A 330 -21.35 16.79 -22.61
N GLY A 331 -20.07 16.48 -22.82
CA GLY A 331 -19.17 15.99 -21.80
C GLY A 331 -18.53 17.10 -20.97
N ALA A 332 -18.28 16.83 -19.68
CA ALA A 332 -17.52 17.72 -18.82
C ALA A 332 -16.80 16.95 -17.71
N VAL A 333 -15.63 17.46 -17.28
CA VAL A 333 -14.84 16.88 -16.19
C VAL A 333 -14.69 17.90 -15.08
N ILE A 334 -15.14 17.57 -13.87
CA ILE A 334 -14.76 18.33 -12.67
C ILE A 334 -13.52 17.67 -12.09
N PHE A 335 -12.41 18.39 -12.05
CA PHE A 335 -11.13 17.86 -11.59
C PHE A 335 -10.74 18.53 -10.27
N THR A 336 -10.91 17.82 -9.17
CA THR A 336 -10.50 18.32 -7.86
C THR A 336 -9.06 17.94 -7.54
N LEU A 337 -8.25 18.89 -7.05
CA LEU A 337 -6.91 18.66 -6.51
C LEU A 337 -6.87 19.15 -5.05
N ARG A 338 -6.08 18.50 -4.20
CA ARG A 338 -5.94 18.83 -2.77
C ARG A 338 -4.47 19.07 -2.44
N ASP A 339 -4.17 19.85 -1.41
CA ASP A 339 -2.80 20.01 -0.91
C ASP A 339 -2.15 18.64 -0.65
N PRO A 340 -1.02 18.30 -1.29
CA PRO A 340 -0.38 17.00 -1.12
C PRO A 340 0.02 16.77 0.33
N ARG A 341 0.35 17.80 1.11
CA ARG A 341 0.72 17.66 2.52
C ARG A 341 -0.45 17.09 3.33
N ASP A 342 -1.67 17.53 3.08
CA ASP A 342 -2.88 16.99 3.73
C ASP A 342 -3.27 15.59 3.21
N VAL A 343 -2.88 15.25 1.98
CA VAL A 343 -3.06 13.91 1.41
C VAL A 343 -2.08 12.89 2.02
N LEU A 344 -0.84 13.32 2.30
CA LEU A 344 0.25 12.47 2.81
C LEU A 344 0.11 12.11 4.30
N LEU A 345 -0.68 12.87 5.06
CA LEU A 345 -0.78 12.81 6.52
C LEU A 345 -1.61 11.70 7.17
N SER A 346 -2.32 10.89 6.40
CA SER A 346 -3.35 10.05 7.03
C SER A 346 -2.75 9.06 8.04
N GLU A 347 -3.44 8.78 9.16
CA GLU A 347 -3.08 7.68 10.08
C GLU A 347 -3.05 6.31 9.36
N LYS A 348 -3.71 6.22 8.19
CA LYS A 348 -3.63 5.10 7.26
C LYS A 348 -2.43 5.16 6.30
N GLY A 349 -1.72 6.28 6.17
CA GLY A 349 -0.44 6.40 5.46
C GLY A 349 0.68 5.70 6.22
N LEU A 350 0.61 5.68 7.56
CA LEU A 350 1.50 4.92 8.43
C LEU A 350 1.23 3.40 8.43
N GLN A 351 0.02 2.96 8.08
CA GLN A 351 -0.39 1.54 8.20
C GLN A 351 -1.02 0.87 6.97
N SER A 352 -1.28 1.59 5.86
CA SER A 352 -2.01 1.03 4.72
C SER A 352 -1.23 1.04 3.41
N ALA A 353 -1.14 -0.15 2.86
CA ALA A 353 -0.76 -0.50 1.49
C ALA A 353 -1.71 0.05 0.39
N SER A 354 -2.54 1.07 0.67
CA SER A 354 -3.68 1.44 -0.19
C SER A 354 -3.39 2.50 -1.25
N GLY A 355 -2.21 3.12 -1.23
CA GLY A 355 -1.86 4.23 -2.16
C GLY A 355 -2.46 5.59 -1.77
N LEU A 356 -3.22 5.65 -0.67
CA LEU A 356 -3.64 6.90 -0.04
C LEU A 356 -2.43 7.51 0.67
N GLY A 357 -1.78 8.48 0.01
CA GLY A 357 -0.55 9.12 0.49
C GLY A 357 0.70 8.82 -0.36
N ASN A 358 0.55 8.43 -1.63
CA ASN A 358 1.69 8.30 -2.55
C ASN A 358 1.95 9.63 -3.30
N PRO A 359 3.10 10.28 -3.12
CA PRO A 359 3.48 11.48 -3.88
C PRO A 359 3.44 11.29 -5.39
N THR A 360 3.84 10.13 -5.91
CA THR A 360 3.82 9.82 -7.36
C THR A 360 2.41 9.91 -7.94
N LEU A 361 1.41 9.39 -7.22
CA LEU A 361 0.02 9.42 -7.66
C LEU A 361 -0.56 10.84 -7.64
N TRP A 362 -0.14 11.65 -6.67
CA TRP A 362 -0.48 13.07 -6.65
C TRP A 362 0.17 13.80 -7.84
N ILE A 363 1.47 13.56 -8.08
CA ILE A 363 2.23 14.13 -9.21
C ILE A 363 1.57 13.79 -10.54
N GLU A 364 1.20 12.54 -10.77
CA GLU A 364 0.53 12.11 -12.00
C GLU A 364 -0.82 12.82 -12.21
N ASN A 365 -1.60 12.99 -11.13
CA ASN A 365 -2.87 13.71 -11.22
C ASN A 365 -2.66 15.21 -11.45
N ALA A 366 -1.67 15.82 -10.81
CA ALA A 366 -1.33 17.22 -11.00
C ALA A 366 -0.79 17.49 -12.41
N LYS A 367 0.07 16.62 -12.96
CA LYS A 367 0.54 16.71 -14.36
C LYS A 367 -0.61 16.61 -15.35
N LEU A 368 -1.56 15.72 -15.11
CA LEU A 368 -2.72 15.57 -15.98
C LEU A 368 -3.68 16.77 -15.89
N LEU A 369 -3.96 17.25 -14.66
CA LEU A 369 -4.75 18.47 -14.51
C LEU A 369 -4.08 19.64 -15.21
N LYS A 370 -2.76 19.79 -15.09
CA LYS A 370 -2.00 20.83 -15.77
C LYS A 370 -2.14 20.75 -17.29
N SER A 371 -2.19 19.55 -17.87
CA SER A 371 -2.44 19.41 -19.31
C SER A 371 -3.88 19.76 -19.74
N TRP A 372 -4.82 19.84 -18.82
CA TRP A 372 -6.27 19.98 -19.10
C TRP A 372 -6.91 21.25 -18.52
N GLU A 373 -6.21 22.01 -17.67
CA GLU A 373 -6.78 23.12 -16.89
C GLU A 373 -7.41 24.23 -17.73
N ASN A 374 -6.89 24.42 -18.95
CA ASN A 374 -7.37 25.40 -19.92
C ASN A 374 -8.48 24.85 -20.85
N HIS A 375 -8.81 23.55 -20.75
CA HIS A 375 -9.87 22.97 -21.59
C HIS A 375 -11.25 23.53 -21.16
N PRO A 376 -12.12 23.94 -22.08
CA PRO A 376 -13.40 24.57 -21.75
C PRO A 376 -14.32 23.66 -20.91
N GLN A 377 -14.31 22.36 -21.21
CA GLN A 377 -15.11 21.35 -20.51
C GLN A 377 -14.47 20.78 -19.22
N VAL A 378 -13.29 21.28 -18.82
CA VAL A 378 -12.63 20.86 -17.58
C VAL A 378 -12.75 21.96 -16.55
N VAL A 379 -13.25 21.65 -15.35
CA VAL A 379 -13.31 22.60 -14.24
C VAL A 379 -12.30 22.19 -13.17
N PRO A 380 -11.14 22.84 -13.08
CA PRO A 380 -10.19 22.64 -11.99
C PRO A 380 -10.80 23.19 -10.70
N VAL A 381 -10.76 22.40 -9.63
CA VAL A 381 -11.28 22.80 -8.31
C VAL A 381 -10.23 22.48 -7.26
N LYS A 382 -9.78 23.49 -6.52
CA LYS A 382 -8.94 23.29 -5.34
C LYS A 382 -9.84 22.85 -4.19
N PHE A 383 -9.50 21.75 -3.55
CA PHE A 383 -10.31 21.18 -2.47
C PHE A 383 -10.42 22.15 -1.30
N GLU A 384 -9.36 22.87 -0.98
CA GLU A 384 -9.33 23.89 0.06
C GLU A 384 -10.28 25.05 -0.24
N ASP A 385 -10.41 25.45 -1.51
CA ASP A 385 -11.34 26.51 -1.93
C ASP A 385 -12.79 26.01 -1.85
N LEU A 386 -13.03 24.72 -2.14
CA LEU A 386 -14.34 24.09 -1.96
C LEU A 386 -14.80 24.08 -0.50
N LEU A 387 -13.87 24.11 0.47
CA LEU A 387 -14.17 24.20 1.90
C LEU A 387 -14.28 25.65 2.40
N THR A 388 -13.38 26.52 1.95
CA THR A 388 -13.28 27.91 2.43
C THR A 388 -14.23 28.86 1.72
N LYS A 389 -14.54 28.59 0.45
CA LYS A 389 -15.35 29.45 -0.44
C LYS A 389 -16.36 28.61 -1.26
N PRO A 390 -17.22 27.82 -0.59
CA PRO A 390 -18.05 26.81 -1.25
C PRO A 390 -19.03 27.39 -2.30
N ASN A 391 -19.64 28.55 -2.02
CA ASN A 391 -20.59 29.19 -2.94
C ASN A 391 -19.87 29.77 -4.18
N GLU A 392 -18.71 30.41 -4.01
CA GLU A 392 -17.92 30.92 -5.14
C GLU A 392 -17.50 29.79 -6.08
N ILE A 393 -17.06 28.64 -5.55
CA ILE A 393 -16.71 27.47 -6.37
C ILE A 393 -17.94 26.92 -7.10
N GLN A 394 -19.11 26.88 -6.44
CA GLN A 394 -20.35 26.49 -7.10
C GLN A 394 -20.71 27.42 -8.26
N GLU A 395 -20.60 28.74 -8.08
CA GLU A 395 -20.85 29.74 -9.12
C GLU A 395 -19.86 29.62 -10.28
N GLN A 396 -18.58 29.36 -10.01
CA GLN A 396 -17.58 29.08 -11.04
C GLN A 396 -17.94 27.85 -11.87
N ILE A 397 -18.39 26.77 -11.22
CA ILE A 397 -18.87 25.56 -11.91
C ILE A 397 -20.12 25.87 -12.73
N ALA A 398 -21.07 26.61 -12.16
CA ALA A 398 -22.33 27.01 -12.81
C ALA A 398 -22.06 27.78 -14.09
N LYS A 399 -21.23 28.82 -14.00
CA LYS A 399 -20.85 29.69 -15.12
C LYS A 399 -20.09 28.91 -16.19
N ARG A 400 -19.09 28.11 -15.81
CA ARG A 400 -18.24 27.40 -16.77
C ARG A 400 -18.97 26.28 -17.51
N LEU A 401 -19.93 25.63 -16.86
CA LEU A 401 -20.67 24.50 -17.45
C LEU A 401 -22.08 24.85 -17.91
N GLY A 402 -22.54 26.09 -17.70
CA GLY A 402 -23.90 26.53 -18.03
C GLY A 402 -24.97 25.82 -17.20
N LEU A 403 -24.76 25.70 -15.89
CA LEU A 403 -25.69 25.01 -14.97
C LEU A 403 -26.48 26.03 -14.15
N GLU A 404 -27.74 25.71 -13.88
CA GLU A 404 -28.57 26.51 -12.97
C GLU A 404 -28.38 26.06 -11.52
N ILE A 405 -28.02 27.00 -10.66
CA ILE A 405 -27.96 26.80 -9.22
C ILE A 405 -29.39 26.63 -8.67
N LEU A 406 -29.62 25.56 -7.93
CA LEU A 406 -30.86 25.33 -7.20
C LEU A 406 -30.82 25.96 -5.81
N ARG A 407 -29.68 25.85 -5.13
CA ARG A 407 -29.46 26.44 -3.80
C ARG A 407 -27.97 26.59 -3.52
N PRO A 408 -27.55 27.52 -2.64
CA PRO A 408 -26.15 27.73 -2.31
C PRO A 408 -25.50 26.49 -1.68
N PHE A 409 -24.23 26.26 -1.97
CA PHE A 409 -23.52 25.06 -1.54
C PHE A 409 -23.38 24.97 -0.02
N SER A 410 -23.16 26.13 0.61
CA SER A 410 -23.17 26.32 2.07
C SER A 410 -24.46 25.86 2.76
N GLU A 411 -25.58 25.76 2.03
CA GLU A 411 -26.89 25.39 2.56
C GLU A 411 -27.34 23.98 2.19
N CYS A 412 -26.66 23.35 1.24
CA CYS A 412 -27.04 22.04 0.69
C CYS A 412 -27.19 20.95 1.78
N TRP A 413 -26.57 21.10 2.95
CA TRP A 413 -26.40 20.02 3.94
C TRP A 413 -27.68 19.89 4.75
N LYS A 414 -28.45 20.97 4.83
CA LYS A 414 -29.78 21.07 5.41
C LYS A 414 -30.80 20.19 4.67
N HIS A 415 -30.49 19.72 3.46
CA HIS A 415 -31.43 19.07 2.55
C HIS A 415 -31.09 17.59 2.25
N LEU A 416 -30.23 16.98 3.05
CA LEU A 416 -29.88 15.57 2.91
C LEU A 416 -30.75 14.69 3.82
N VAL A 417 -31.41 13.69 3.24
CA VAL A 417 -32.20 12.70 3.99
C VAL A 417 -31.52 11.33 3.95
N ALA A 418 -31.40 10.67 5.10
CA ALA A 418 -30.78 9.35 5.22
C ALA A 418 -31.79 8.23 4.91
N ARG A 419 -31.46 7.32 3.97
CA ARG A 419 -32.14 6.02 3.85
C ARG A 419 -31.49 4.97 4.77
N PRO A 420 -32.25 4.06 5.40
CA PRO A 420 -31.68 3.00 6.24
C PRO A 420 -30.97 1.94 5.39
N GLY A 421 -29.71 1.64 5.71
CA GLY A 421 -28.89 0.66 5.00
C GLY A 421 -27.45 1.15 4.80
N LYS A 422 -26.48 0.23 4.72
CA LYS A 422 -25.03 0.51 4.67
C LYS A 422 -24.69 1.62 3.68
N PHE A 423 -24.33 2.79 4.21
CA PHE A 423 -23.99 3.97 3.44
C PHE A 423 -22.74 3.72 2.61
N SER A 424 -22.91 3.61 1.28
CA SER A 424 -21.82 3.48 0.33
C SER A 424 -21.65 4.73 -0.53
N GLY A 425 -22.14 5.88 -0.07
CA GLY A 425 -21.94 7.20 -0.70
C GLY A 425 -22.49 7.32 -2.13
N SER A 426 -23.28 6.35 -2.57
CA SER A 426 -24.23 6.42 -3.68
C SER A 426 -25.68 6.49 -3.21
N ASP A 427 -25.90 6.57 -1.89
CA ASP A 427 -27.21 6.46 -1.25
C ASP A 427 -27.76 7.83 -0.79
N VAL A 428 -27.28 8.91 -1.41
CA VAL A 428 -27.91 10.23 -1.31
C VAL A 428 -29.16 10.19 -2.19
N ALA A 429 -30.28 9.77 -1.63
CA ALA A 429 -31.57 9.90 -2.30
C ALA A 429 -32.09 11.33 -2.12
N LEU A 430 -32.60 11.91 -3.20
CA LEU A 430 -33.47 13.09 -3.12
C LEU A 430 -34.66 12.75 -2.23
N ALA A 431 -34.96 13.63 -1.28
CA ALA A 431 -36.18 13.55 -0.48
C ALA A 431 -37.37 13.92 -1.37
N GLU A 432 -37.97 12.91 -2.02
CA GLU A 432 -39.32 13.03 -2.55
C GLU A 432 -40.21 12.13 -1.69
N GLY A 433 -40.81 12.71 -0.64
CA GLY A 433 -41.72 12.04 0.29
C GLY A 433 -42.15 12.98 1.45
N PRO A 434 -43.37 12.81 2.01
CA PRO A 434 -43.99 13.74 2.97
C PRO A 434 -43.19 13.88 4.28
N GLU A 435 -43.30 15.06 4.90
CA GLU A 435 -42.43 15.58 5.98
C GLU A 435 -42.35 14.70 7.25
N GLU A 436 -43.31 13.83 7.50
CA GLU A 436 -43.42 13.09 8.78
C GLU A 436 -42.37 11.97 8.96
N ASP A 437 -41.78 11.45 7.89
CA ASP A 437 -40.76 10.38 7.97
C ASP A 437 -39.32 10.89 8.23
N THR A 438 -39.12 12.21 8.32
CA THR A 438 -37.78 12.83 8.39
C THR A 438 -37.13 12.83 9.78
N LYS A 439 -37.86 12.48 10.86
CA LYS A 439 -37.39 12.66 12.25
C LYS A 439 -36.60 11.48 12.84
N LYS A 440 -36.52 10.32 12.18
CA LYS A 440 -35.78 9.14 12.70
C LYS A 440 -34.61 8.72 11.81
N ASN A 441 -33.51 9.50 11.78
CA ASN A 441 -32.14 8.99 11.50
C ASN A 441 -31.09 10.12 11.49
N ASN A 442 -30.69 10.59 12.68
CA ASN A 442 -29.82 11.77 12.80
C ASN A 442 -28.53 11.55 13.62
N ARG A 443 -27.85 10.41 13.46
CA ARG A 443 -26.53 10.16 14.09
C ARG A 443 -25.33 10.31 13.15
N TYR A 444 -25.47 10.05 11.85
CA TYR A 444 -24.36 10.16 10.89
C TYR A 444 -24.28 11.51 10.16
N PHE A 445 -25.40 12.25 10.05
CA PHE A 445 -25.42 13.59 9.44
C PHE A 445 -25.07 14.73 10.41
N LYS A 446 -25.07 14.49 11.74
CA LYS A 446 -24.45 15.39 12.72
C LYS A 446 -22.94 15.59 12.51
N ALA A 447 -22.30 14.74 11.70
CA ALA A 447 -20.88 14.83 11.31
C ALA A 447 -20.63 15.53 9.95
N ILE A 448 -21.69 15.95 9.23
CA ILE A 448 -21.59 16.81 8.04
C ILE A 448 -22.08 18.20 8.46
N LYS A 449 -21.41 18.76 9.46
CA LYS A 449 -21.42 20.21 9.69
C LYS A 449 -20.73 20.90 8.51
N PRO A 450 -20.88 22.23 8.32
CA PRO A 450 -20.12 22.97 7.32
C PRO A 450 -18.66 22.53 7.30
N PRO A 451 -17.99 22.55 6.13
CA PRO A 451 -16.59 22.18 5.97
C PRO A 451 -15.75 22.51 7.20
N GLU A 452 -15.38 21.50 8.00
CA GLU A 452 -14.57 21.76 9.19
C GLU A 452 -13.19 22.23 8.73
N LEU A 453 -12.95 23.54 8.83
CA LEU A 453 -11.68 24.18 8.47
C LEU A 453 -10.49 23.56 9.22
N SER A 454 -10.75 22.94 10.39
CA SER A 454 -9.79 22.16 11.18
C SER A 454 -9.22 20.93 10.43
N GLN A 455 -9.80 20.54 9.29
CA GLN A 455 -9.31 19.43 8.45
C GLN A 455 -8.25 19.86 7.43
N ILE A 456 -7.91 21.15 7.34
CA ILE A 456 -6.87 21.71 6.47
C ILE A 456 -5.62 21.97 7.31
N GLY A 457 -4.44 21.56 6.83
CA GLY A 457 -3.18 21.93 7.45
C GLY A 457 -2.87 21.21 8.77
N HIS A 458 -3.44 20.02 9.00
CA HIS A 458 -3.17 19.21 10.21
C HIS A 458 -1.66 18.88 10.38
N TRP A 459 -0.86 19.01 9.33
CA TRP A 459 0.58 18.80 9.40
C TRP A 459 1.32 19.91 10.16
N LYS A 460 0.71 21.08 10.29
CA LYS A 460 1.29 22.22 10.99
C LYS A 460 1.35 22.04 12.50
N THR A 461 0.50 21.16 13.05
CA THR A 461 0.30 21.03 14.50
C THR A 461 1.15 19.94 15.17
N ASP A 462 1.96 19.18 14.40
CA ASP A 462 2.72 18.03 14.91
C ASP A 462 4.08 17.94 14.18
N SER A 463 5.18 18.10 14.93
CA SER A 463 6.54 18.14 14.41
C SER A 463 6.98 16.82 13.76
N LYS A 464 6.51 15.66 14.24
CA LYS A 464 6.82 14.34 13.66
C LYS A 464 6.09 14.14 12.34
N LYS A 465 4.85 14.63 12.26
CA LYS A 465 4.06 14.62 11.02
C LYS A 465 4.68 15.55 9.96
N LYS A 466 5.15 16.73 10.38
CA LYS A 466 5.88 17.67 9.52
C LYS A 466 7.14 17.03 8.92
N GLU A 467 7.98 16.44 9.76
CA GLU A 467 9.20 15.72 9.32
C GLU A 467 8.90 14.56 8.36
N TYR A 468 7.87 13.75 8.65
CA TYR A 468 7.45 12.65 7.78
C TYR A 468 7.02 13.14 6.37
N ILE A 469 6.25 14.22 6.30
CA ILE A 469 5.81 14.80 5.02
C ILE A 469 7.00 15.38 4.27
N GLU A 470 7.86 16.13 4.95
CA GLU A 470 9.06 16.72 4.35
C GLU A 470 9.91 15.62 3.70
N ASN A 471 10.19 14.53 4.41
CA ASN A 471 10.91 13.36 3.86
C ASN A 471 10.21 12.74 2.65
N LYS A 472 8.86 12.64 2.66
CA LYS A 472 8.08 12.07 1.53
C LYS A 472 8.07 12.96 0.29
N LEU A 473 8.03 14.28 0.49
CA LEU A 473 8.14 15.27 -0.59
C LEU A 473 9.57 15.32 -1.14
N GLU A 474 10.59 15.20 -0.29
CA GLU A 474 12.00 15.11 -0.68
C GLU A 474 12.28 13.92 -1.61
N GLU A 475 11.73 12.75 -1.31
CA GLU A 475 11.83 11.56 -2.17
C GLU A 475 11.26 11.77 -3.58
N ASN A 476 10.47 12.84 -3.81
CA ASN A 476 9.71 13.09 -5.03
C ASN A 476 9.80 14.56 -5.48
N SER A 477 11.01 15.05 -5.76
CA SER A 477 11.28 16.47 -6.07
C SER A 477 10.47 17.09 -7.22
N GLU A 478 9.87 16.29 -8.10
CA GLU A 478 8.96 16.77 -9.16
C GLU A 478 7.63 17.33 -8.63
N ILE A 479 7.30 17.08 -7.36
CA ILE A 479 6.06 17.56 -6.75
C ILE A 479 6.06 19.08 -6.55
N PHE A 480 7.22 19.69 -6.31
CA PHE A 480 7.32 21.10 -5.93
C PHE A 480 6.91 22.07 -7.05
N PRO A 481 7.37 21.93 -8.31
CA PRO A 481 6.91 22.80 -9.40
C PRO A 481 5.39 22.71 -9.64
N LEU A 482 4.78 21.55 -9.38
CA LEU A 482 3.35 21.35 -9.50
C LEU A 482 2.60 21.98 -8.32
N MET A 483 3.14 21.88 -7.11
CA MET A 483 2.59 22.58 -5.94
C MET A 483 2.62 24.10 -6.11
N GLU A 484 3.70 24.63 -6.69
CA GLU A 484 3.83 26.04 -7.04
C GLU A 484 2.77 26.44 -8.08
N HIS A 485 2.68 25.69 -9.18
CA HIS A 485 1.72 25.92 -10.26
C HIS A 485 0.26 25.99 -9.77
N PHE A 486 -0.14 25.11 -8.85
CA PHE A 486 -1.50 25.09 -8.30
C PHE A 486 -1.68 25.92 -7.01
N GLY A 487 -0.70 26.78 -6.66
CA GLY A 487 -0.83 27.71 -5.54
C GLY A 487 -0.88 27.05 -4.16
N TYR A 488 -0.17 25.93 -3.98
CA TYR A 488 -0.01 25.27 -2.66
C TYR A 488 1.24 25.73 -1.91
N LEU A 489 2.14 26.48 -2.54
CA LEU A 489 3.30 27.07 -1.89
C LEU A 489 3.07 28.57 -1.68
N ASN A 490 3.16 29.03 -0.43
CA ASN A 490 3.14 30.46 -0.13
C ASN A 490 4.57 31.03 -0.25
N PRO A 491 4.76 32.26 -0.74
CA PRO A 491 6.05 32.93 -0.71
C PRO A 491 6.60 33.16 0.71
N GLU A 492 5.72 33.30 1.71
CA GLU A 492 6.05 33.78 3.06
C GLU A 492 5.88 32.73 4.18
N GLY A 493 5.43 31.50 3.88
CA GLY A 493 5.04 30.52 4.90
C GLY A 493 5.84 29.20 4.85
N GLU A 494 6.62 28.97 5.92
CA GLU A 494 7.20 27.71 6.41
C GLU A 494 7.95 26.79 5.44
N VAL A 495 9.25 26.63 5.73
CA VAL A 495 10.22 25.70 5.11
C VAL A 495 10.17 25.78 3.59
N THR A 496 10.65 26.92 3.11
CA THR A 496 10.82 27.21 1.70
C THR A 496 11.46 26.02 0.98
N VAL A 497 10.99 25.79 -0.24
CA VAL A 497 11.68 25.04 -1.29
C VAL A 497 13.18 25.38 -1.35
N LYS A 498 13.62 26.53 -0.84
CA LYS A 498 15.01 26.96 -0.60
C LYS A 498 15.75 26.15 0.49
N ALA A 499 15.15 25.87 1.65
CA ALA A 499 15.69 25.00 2.70
C ALA A 499 15.70 23.52 2.27
N LEU A 500 14.65 23.10 1.56
CA LEU A 500 14.54 21.77 0.96
C LEU A 500 15.49 21.58 -0.24
N ARG A 501 15.67 22.58 -1.12
CA ARG A 501 16.73 22.60 -2.15
C ARG A 501 18.13 22.57 -1.54
N LYS A 502 18.29 23.03 -0.29
CA LYS A 502 19.56 22.98 0.47
C LYS A 502 19.82 21.58 1.06
N LYS A 503 18.78 20.83 1.46
CA LYS A 503 18.83 19.42 1.93
C LYS A 503 18.89 18.39 0.78
N LEU A 504 18.14 18.62 -0.31
CA LEU A 504 18.15 17.86 -1.56
C LEU A 504 19.39 18.10 -2.44
N ARG A 505 20.40 18.80 -1.92
CA ARG A 505 21.64 19.03 -2.64
C ARG A 505 22.32 17.69 -2.85
N LYS A 506 22.53 17.38 -4.12
CA LYS A 506 23.42 16.40 -4.75
C LYS A 506 24.89 16.52 -4.29
N ARG A 507 25.16 16.77 -3.00
CA ARG A 507 26.48 16.96 -2.39
C ARG A 507 26.77 15.80 -1.43
N PRO A 508 28.02 15.29 -1.39
CA PRO A 508 28.41 14.25 -0.45
C PRO A 508 28.34 14.76 0.99
N GLY A 509 28.28 13.85 1.97
CA GLY A 509 28.20 14.17 3.41
C GLY A 509 29.44 14.81 4.03
N PHE A 510 30.49 15.00 3.22
CA PHE A 510 31.77 15.60 3.62
C PHE A 510 31.63 17.07 4.01
N THR A 511 32.60 17.56 4.77
CA THR A 511 32.77 19.00 5.08
C THR A 511 32.97 19.84 3.81
N GLU A 512 32.56 21.12 3.80
CA GLU A 512 32.67 21.99 2.62
C GLU A 512 34.12 22.15 2.16
N GLY A 513 35.07 22.20 3.10
CA GLY A 513 36.51 22.20 2.78
C GLY A 513 36.95 20.96 2.02
N ALA A 514 36.48 19.77 2.40
CA ALA A 514 36.77 18.53 1.68
C ALA A 514 36.09 18.50 0.30
N ILE A 515 34.85 18.99 0.18
CA ILE A 515 34.16 19.10 -1.11
C ILE A 515 34.93 20.03 -2.06
N LYS A 516 35.41 21.18 -1.57
CA LYS A 516 36.20 22.12 -2.36
C LYS A 516 37.51 21.48 -2.82
N PHE A 517 38.19 20.77 -1.94
CA PHE A 517 39.41 20.02 -2.28
C PHE A 517 39.14 18.98 -3.38
N LEU A 518 38.13 18.11 -3.20
CA LEU A 518 37.81 17.05 -4.18
C LEU A 518 37.45 17.63 -5.55
N LYS A 519 36.71 18.74 -5.60
CA LYS A 519 36.42 19.42 -6.88
C LYS A 519 37.67 19.88 -7.62
N ASN A 520 38.62 20.47 -6.92
CA ASN A 520 39.88 20.90 -7.52
C ASN A 520 40.70 19.67 -7.94
N PHE A 521 40.77 18.64 -7.08
CA PHE A 521 41.45 17.38 -7.39
C PHE A 521 40.94 16.75 -8.69
N PHE A 522 39.62 16.60 -8.88
CA PHE A 522 39.05 16.04 -10.11
C PHE A 522 39.15 16.97 -11.33
N LYS A 523 39.28 18.29 -11.12
CA LYS A 523 39.55 19.23 -12.20
C LYS A 523 40.96 19.03 -12.76
N GLU A 524 41.93 18.75 -11.89
CA GLU A 524 43.32 18.49 -12.27
C GLU A 524 43.53 17.02 -12.70
N ASN A 525 42.71 16.10 -12.21
CA ASN A 525 42.83 14.65 -12.42
C ASN A 525 41.50 14.03 -12.88
N PRO A 526 41.00 14.38 -14.09
CA PRO A 526 39.70 13.89 -14.58
C PRO A 526 39.64 12.37 -14.75
N ASP A 527 40.77 11.72 -15.05
CA ASP A 527 40.87 10.27 -15.25
C ASP A 527 41.22 9.49 -13.97
N ALA A 528 41.18 10.15 -12.81
CA ALA A 528 41.55 9.54 -11.54
C ALA A 528 40.79 8.22 -11.27
N LYS A 529 41.55 7.20 -10.86
CA LYS A 529 41.01 5.95 -10.29
C LYS A 529 40.71 6.16 -8.81
N VAL A 530 39.46 5.94 -8.43
CA VAL A 530 38.96 6.15 -7.08
C VAL A 530 38.47 4.84 -6.48
N LEU A 531 38.87 4.56 -5.24
CA LEU A 531 38.30 3.52 -4.40
C LEU A 531 37.53 4.18 -3.25
N GLU A 532 36.29 3.74 -3.03
CA GLU A 532 35.44 4.21 -1.95
C GLU A 532 35.02 3.02 -1.07
N PHE A 533 35.28 3.12 0.22
CA PHE A 533 34.75 2.21 1.22
C PHE A 533 33.55 2.85 1.91
N GLY A 534 32.40 2.20 1.84
CA GLY A 534 31.09 2.79 2.14
C GLY A 534 30.52 3.46 0.89
N SER A 535 29.26 3.17 0.56
CA SER A 535 28.59 3.74 -0.61
C SER A 535 27.50 4.73 -0.21
N GLY A 536 27.05 5.60 -1.11
CA GLY A 536 25.98 6.56 -0.77
C GLY A 536 25.80 7.72 -1.73
N GLY A 537 25.48 8.89 -1.15
CA GLY A 537 25.39 10.15 -1.88
C GLY A 537 26.74 10.57 -2.47
N SER A 538 27.84 10.23 -1.79
CA SER A 538 29.21 10.38 -2.28
C SER A 538 29.47 9.56 -3.53
N THR A 539 29.08 8.28 -3.57
CA THR A 539 29.18 7.43 -4.78
C THR A 539 28.49 8.07 -5.98
N MET A 540 27.27 8.58 -5.81
CA MET A 540 26.52 9.23 -6.89
C MET A 540 27.19 10.53 -7.35
N TRP A 541 27.84 11.25 -6.45
CA TRP A 541 28.57 12.47 -6.76
C TRP A 541 29.90 12.17 -7.47
N LEU A 542 30.69 11.23 -6.95
CA LEU A 542 31.95 10.76 -7.52
C LEU A 542 31.77 10.13 -8.90
N SER A 543 30.66 9.41 -9.13
CA SER A 543 30.34 8.83 -10.45
C SER A 543 30.25 9.85 -11.59
N LYS A 544 30.19 11.15 -11.27
CA LYS A 544 30.15 12.26 -12.23
C LYS A 544 31.52 12.88 -12.49
N LEU A 545 32.50 12.62 -11.63
CA LEU A 545 33.77 13.33 -11.59
C LEU A 545 34.96 12.39 -11.82
N ALA A 546 34.91 11.18 -11.27
CA ALA A 546 35.99 10.21 -11.38
C ALA A 546 36.00 9.53 -12.76
N GLY A 547 37.20 9.30 -13.31
CA GLY A 547 37.38 8.51 -14.52
C GLY A 547 36.99 7.04 -14.32
N LYS A 548 37.40 6.46 -13.19
CA LYS A 548 36.99 5.11 -12.74
C LYS A 548 36.69 5.11 -11.25
N LEU A 549 35.55 4.53 -10.87
CA LEU A 549 35.11 4.44 -9.47
C LEU A 549 34.82 2.99 -9.10
N VAL A 550 35.47 2.52 -8.04
CA VAL A 550 35.10 1.29 -7.32
C VAL A 550 34.52 1.72 -5.98
N SER A 551 33.29 1.28 -5.67
CA SER A 551 32.64 1.54 -4.38
C SER A 551 32.24 0.23 -3.72
N VAL A 552 32.66 0.05 -2.47
CA VAL A 552 32.50 -1.20 -1.72
C VAL A 552 31.56 -0.96 -0.55
N GLU A 553 30.49 -1.75 -0.48
CA GLU A 553 29.44 -1.66 0.52
C GLU A 553 29.28 -2.99 1.27
N ASP A 554 29.09 -2.93 2.59
CA ASP A 554 28.85 -4.10 3.44
C ASP A 554 27.38 -4.25 3.87
N ASP A 555 26.58 -3.19 3.75
CA ASP A 555 25.15 -3.22 4.03
C ASP A 555 24.32 -3.51 2.77
N VAL A 556 23.61 -4.65 2.79
CA VAL A 556 22.80 -5.14 1.67
C VAL A 556 21.67 -4.17 1.31
N GLU A 557 21.04 -3.52 2.31
CA GLU A 557 19.94 -2.59 2.10
C GLU A 557 20.46 -1.29 1.47
N TRP A 558 21.60 -0.79 1.97
CA TRP A 558 22.24 0.43 1.48
C TRP A 558 22.81 0.27 0.08
N TYR A 559 23.49 -0.85 -0.20
CA TYR A 559 23.95 -1.22 -1.55
C TYR A 559 22.81 -1.16 -2.56
N SER A 560 21.67 -1.74 -2.21
CA SER A 560 20.48 -1.80 -3.08
C SER A 560 19.93 -0.39 -3.37
N ARG A 561 19.99 0.52 -2.40
CA ARG A 561 19.58 1.94 -2.58
C ARG A 561 20.53 2.68 -3.52
N VAL A 562 21.84 2.51 -3.33
CA VAL A 562 22.86 3.18 -4.16
C VAL A 562 22.81 2.66 -5.59
N LYS A 563 22.73 1.35 -5.80
CA LYS A 563 22.59 0.72 -7.12
C LYS A 563 21.38 1.28 -7.89
N LYS A 564 20.22 1.36 -7.23
CA LYS A 564 19.01 1.95 -7.81
C LYS A 564 19.20 3.44 -8.16
N GLY A 565 19.90 4.19 -7.31
CA GLY A 565 20.22 5.60 -7.55
C GLY A 565 21.14 5.81 -8.75
N LEU A 566 22.15 4.96 -8.92
CA LEU A 566 23.04 4.96 -10.08
C LEU A 566 22.29 4.59 -11.37
N ARG A 567 21.45 3.56 -11.33
CA ARG A 567 20.60 3.15 -12.45
C ARG A 567 19.69 4.29 -12.94
N ARG A 568 19.04 5.00 -12.01
CA ARG A 568 18.20 6.18 -12.33
C ARG A 568 18.99 7.33 -12.97
N GLN A 569 20.29 7.43 -12.68
CA GLN A 569 21.16 8.44 -13.27
C GLN A 569 21.84 7.97 -14.57
N GLY A 570 21.56 6.74 -15.03
CA GLY A 570 22.23 6.16 -16.20
C GLY A 570 23.73 5.92 -15.98
N ARG A 571 24.17 5.75 -14.73
CA ARG A 571 25.59 5.65 -14.35
C ARG A 571 25.98 4.33 -13.71
N GLU A 572 25.09 3.33 -13.74
CA GLU A 572 25.38 2.00 -13.20
C GLU A 572 26.65 1.39 -13.81
N ASN A 573 26.88 1.58 -15.12
CA ASN A 573 28.08 1.08 -15.82
C ASN A 573 29.34 1.93 -15.58
N LYS A 574 29.24 3.07 -14.90
CA LYS A 574 30.38 3.95 -14.58
C LYS A 574 31.00 3.64 -13.21
N VAL A 575 30.37 2.76 -12.43
CA VAL A 575 30.77 2.44 -11.06
C VAL A 575 30.85 0.93 -10.90
N ASP A 576 32.01 0.41 -10.52
CA ASP A 576 32.14 -0.95 -10.01
C ASP A 576 31.64 -0.98 -8.56
N LEU A 577 30.33 -1.19 -8.40
CA LEU A 577 29.66 -1.22 -7.10
C LEU A 577 29.62 -2.67 -6.57
N ARG A 578 30.39 -2.93 -5.51
CA ARG A 578 30.56 -4.27 -4.92
C ARG A 578 29.86 -4.39 -3.57
N LEU A 579 29.12 -5.47 -3.36
CA LEU A 579 28.54 -5.85 -2.08
C LEU A 579 29.40 -6.95 -1.47
N LEU A 580 30.10 -6.65 -0.37
CA LEU A 580 31.04 -7.57 0.27
C LEU A 580 30.79 -7.64 1.77
N ALA A 581 30.68 -8.85 2.32
CA ALA A 581 30.62 -9.03 3.76
C ALA A 581 31.98 -8.71 4.41
N LYS A 582 31.97 -8.43 5.72
CA LYS A 582 33.22 -8.27 6.47
C LYS A 582 34.06 -9.56 6.47
N PRO A 583 35.39 -9.48 6.35
CA PRO A 583 36.20 -8.26 6.23
C PRO A 583 36.28 -7.72 4.78
N TYR A 584 35.46 -6.71 4.44
CA TYR A 584 35.34 -6.23 3.06
C TYR A 584 36.55 -5.39 2.61
N TYR A 585 37.38 -4.93 3.54
CA TYR A 585 38.66 -4.26 3.23
C TYR A 585 39.66 -5.20 2.54
N GLU A 586 39.45 -6.52 2.59
CA GLU A 586 40.30 -7.50 1.89
C GLU A 586 40.21 -7.41 0.37
N VAL A 587 39.20 -6.73 -0.17
CA VAL A 587 39.12 -6.39 -1.60
C VAL A 587 40.37 -5.66 -2.10
N CYS A 588 41.10 -4.95 -1.23
CA CYS A 588 42.39 -4.37 -1.57
C CYS A 588 43.45 -5.39 -2.05
N LYS A 589 43.30 -6.68 -1.72
CA LYS A 589 44.19 -7.75 -2.18
C LYS A 589 43.99 -8.05 -3.68
N GLU A 590 42.79 -7.81 -4.21
CA GLU A 590 42.46 -8.00 -5.62
C GLU A 590 43.07 -6.91 -6.52
N PHE A 591 43.39 -5.75 -5.95
CA PHE A 591 43.98 -4.64 -6.69
C PHE A 591 45.51 -4.67 -6.68
N SER A 592 46.08 -4.07 -7.72
CA SER A 592 47.53 -3.91 -7.86
C SER A 592 48.07 -2.92 -6.82
N LYS A 593 49.35 -3.04 -6.50
CA LYS A 593 50.05 -2.04 -5.68
C LYS A 593 50.04 -0.70 -6.43
N ALA A 594 49.79 0.41 -5.72
CA ALA A 594 49.75 1.75 -6.31
C ALA A 594 48.80 1.89 -7.52
N GLU A 595 47.57 1.40 -7.38
CA GLU A 595 46.53 1.45 -8.43
C GLU A 595 45.66 2.71 -8.38
N PHE A 596 45.35 3.25 -7.20
CA PHE A 596 44.37 4.33 -7.02
C PHE A 596 45.03 5.68 -6.74
N ASP A 597 44.45 6.74 -7.31
CA ASP A 597 44.84 8.14 -7.11
C ASP A 597 44.19 8.73 -5.85
N LEU A 598 42.98 8.25 -5.53
CA LEU A 598 42.21 8.65 -4.37
C LEU A 598 41.53 7.44 -3.73
N VAL A 599 41.64 7.32 -2.41
CA VAL A 599 40.85 6.36 -1.62
C VAL A 599 40.06 7.12 -0.57
N ILE A 600 38.75 6.88 -0.50
CA ILE A 600 37.84 7.49 0.47
C ILE A 600 37.30 6.42 1.41
N VAL A 601 37.33 6.71 2.72
CA VAL A 601 36.84 5.81 3.77
C VAL A 601 35.69 6.47 4.53
N ASP A 602 34.47 5.96 4.29
CA ASP A 602 33.22 6.33 4.99
C ASP A 602 32.44 5.09 5.52
N GLY A 603 32.90 3.87 5.21
CA GLY A 603 32.28 2.60 5.60
C GLY A 603 32.49 2.18 7.07
N SER A 604 31.92 1.07 7.48
CA SER A 604 31.82 0.68 8.90
C SER A 604 33.14 0.24 9.56
N ASP A 605 34.11 -0.34 8.83
CA ASP A 605 35.42 -0.80 9.33
C ASP A 605 36.56 0.17 8.97
N ARG A 606 36.39 1.45 9.35
CA ARG A 606 37.21 2.59 8.90
C ARG A 606 38.72 2.37 9.07
N PHE A 607 39.16 1.87 10.23
CA PHE A 607 40.58 1.74 10.51
C PHE A 607 41.25 0.65 9.67
N GLN A 608 40.61 -0.50 9.48
CA GLN A 608 41.15 -1.56 8.64
C GLN A 608 41.12 -1.17 7.16
N CYS A 609 40.07 -0.46 6.72
CA CYS A 609 40.01 0.11 5.37
C CYS A 609 41.20 1.05 5.13
N LEU A 610 41.48 1.98 6.04
CA LEU A 610 42.64 2.88 5.94
C LEU A 610 43.95 2.10 5.83
N LYS A 611 44.17 1.11 6.71
CA LYS A 611 45.39 0.30 6.72
C LYS A 611 45.58 -0.46 5.40
N ALA A 612 44.52 -1.10 4.90
CA ALA A 612 44.55 -1.84 3.64
C ALA A 612 44.78 -0.91 2.43
N SER A 613 44.28 0.33 2.50
CA SER A 613 44.36 1.32 1.41
C SER A 613 45.79 1.81 1.14
N VAL A 614 46.68 1.79 2.15
CA VAL A 614 48.07 2.27 2.01
C VAL A 614 48.82 1.56 0.87
N ARG A 615 48.59 0.26 0.68
CA ARG A 615 49.23 -0.55 -0.38
C ARG A 615 48.77 -0.15 -1.78
N VAL A 616 47.46 0.05 -1.95
CA VAL A 616 46.83 0.25 -3.26
C VAL A 616 46.84 1.71 -3.70
N LEU A 617 47.17 2.65 -2.81
CA LEU A 617 47.29 4.07 -3.12
C LEU A 617 48.65 4.40 -3.78
N LYS A 618 48.62 5.18 -4.85
CA LYS A 618 49.82 5.67 -5.56
C LYS A 618 50.66 6.63 -4.70
N PRO A 619 51.99 6.72 -4.92
CA PRO A 619 52.78 7.85 -4.44
C PRO A 619 52.14 9.18 -4.87
N GLY A 620 52.07 10.16 -3.98
CA GLY A 620 51.35 11.41 -4.20
C GLY A 620 49.81 11.32 -4.15
N GLY A 621 49.24 10.10 -4.06
CA GLY A 621 47.81 9.87 -3.97
C GLY A 621 47.20 10.28 -2.64
N ILE A 622 45.87 10.42 -2.60
CA ILE A 622 45.13 10.93 -1.45
C ILE A 622 44.38 9.80 -0.74
N LEU A 623 44.54 9.71 0.59
CA LEU A 623 43.72 8.89 1.46
C LEU A 623 42.83 9.80 2.31
N MET A 624 41.50 9.70 2.15
CA MET A 624 40.52 10.55 2.83
C MET A 624 39.67 9.73 3.81
N LEU A 625 39.45 10.28 5.00
CA LEU A 625 38.61 9.73 6.06
C LEU A 625 37.51 10.72 6.40
N ASP A 626 36.25 10.27 6.30
CA ASP A 626 35.11 11.00 6.83
C ASP A 626 34.75 10.57 8.25
N ASP A 627 34.07 11.46 8.98
CA ASP A 627 33.84 11.36 10.43
C ASP A 627 35.13 11.16 11.24
N ALA A 628 36.20 11.89 10.87
CA ALA A 628 37.52 11.82 11.47
C ALA A 628 37.57 12.38 12.91
N GLU A 629 36.50 13.01 13.41
CA GLU A 629 36.37 13.41 14.81
C GLU A 629 36.28 12.19 15.75
N ARG A 630 35.92 11.02 15.22
CA ARG A 630 35.83 9.78 15.97
C ARG A 630 37.21 9.27 16.39
N LYS A 631 37.24 8.30 17.33
CA LYS A 631 38.49 7.65 17.81
C LYS A 631 39.39 7.14 16.70
N VAL A 632 38.82 6.73 15.55
CA VAL A 632 39.58 6.27 14.38
C VAL A 632 40.47 7.35 13.78
N GLY A 633 40.06 8.63 13.78
CA GLY A 633 40.89 9.71 13.24
C GLY A 633 42.17 9.93 14.03
N LYS A 634 42.14 9.76 15.36
CA LYS A 634 43.35 9.78 16.19
C LYS A 634 44.30 8.63 15.86
N LYS A 635 43.76 7.41 15.66
CA LYS A 635 44.56 6.24 15.26
C LYS A 635 45.15 6.42 13.86
N ALA A 636 44.37 6.95 12.92
CA ALA A 636 44.81 7.25 11.57
C ALA A 636 45.95 8.27 11.55
N GLN A 637 45.87 9.33 12.38
CA GLN A 637 46.94 10.32 12.50
C GLN A 637 48.27 9.71 12.93
N LYS A 638 48.25 8.80 13.90
CA LYS A 638 49.45 8.10 14.36
C LYS A 638 50.00 7.16 13.29
N MET A 639 49.12 6.46 12.57
CA MET A 639 49.53 5.54 11.50
C MET A 639 50.15 6.26 10.30
N LEU A 640 49.71 7.49 10.02
CA LEU A 640 50.09 8.27 8.84
C LEU A 640 50.88 9.53 9.24
N GLU A 641 51.66 9.46 10.32
CA GLU A 641 52.36 10.62 10.90
C GLU A 641 53.38 11.24 9.94
N ASN A 642 53.97 10.43 9.05
CA ASN A 642 54.93 10.86 8.05
C ASN A 642 54.29 11.42 6.77
N TRP A 643 52.95 11.49 6.68
CA TRP A 643 52.24 11.97 5.50
C TRP A 643 51.73 13.39 5.70
N GLN A 644 51.74 14.18 4.63
CA GLN A 644 51.15 15.52 4.68
C GLN A 644 49.65 15.42 4.91
N VAL A 645 49.12 16.14 5.90
CA VAL A 645 47.71 16.05 6.31
C VAL A 645 47.00 17.39 6.17
N LYS A 646 45.78 17.35 5.67
CA LYS A 646 44.83 18.47 5.66
C LYS A 646 43.52 18.03 6.31
N ARG A 647 42.79 18.98 6.89
CA ARG A 647 41.51 18.73 7.56
C ARG A 647 40.55 19.90 7.37
N SER A 648 39.27 19.60 7.41
CA SER A 648 38.18 20.58 7.49
C SER A 648 37.22 20.16 8.59
N ARG A 649 36.74 21.13 9.38
CA ARG A 649 35.83 20.92 10.52
C ARG A 649 34.65 21.86 10.43
N GLU A 650 33.44 21.30 10.47
CA GLU A 650 32.18 22.05 10.37
C GLU A 650 31.10 21.35 11.21
N ASN A 651 30.38 22.10 12.05
CA ASN A 651 29.27 21.59 12.86
C ASN A 651 29.58 20.30 13.66
N GLY A 652 30.79 20.21 14.22
CA GLY A 652 31.24 19.05 15.01
C GLY A 652 31.68 17.84 14.20
N LYS A 653 31.61 17.89 12.86
CA LYS A 653 32.16 16.87 11.96
C LYS A 653 33.55 17.25 11.48
N GLU A 654 34.38 16.26 11.23
CA GLU A 654 35.70 16.44 10.61
C GLU A 654 35.88 15.51 9.43
N THR A 655 36.31 16.04 8.29
CA THR A 655 36.90 15.23 7.21
C THR A 655 38.40 15.51 7.17
N ARG A 656 39.21 14.45 7.14
CA ARG A 656 40.67 14.55 7.11
C ARG A 656 41.22 13.77 5.93
N TRP A 657 42.25 14.29 5.28
CA TRP A 657 42.90 13.59 4.16
C TRP A 657 44.41 13.75 4.21
N TRP A 658 45.10 12.67 3.86
CA TRP A 658 46.55 12.58 3.84
C TRP A 658 47.02 12.37 2.41
N GLN A 659 48.14 13.00 2.06
CA GLN A 659 48.83 12.78 0.81
C GLN A 659 50.01 11.83 1.04
N LYS A 660 50.04 10.74 0.29
CA LYS A 660 51.13 9.77 0.35
C LYS A 660 52.43 10.42 -0.12
N THR A 661 53.48 10.28 0.68
CA THR A 661 54.82 10.73 0.30
C THR A 661 55.24 10.07 -1.02
N LEU A 662 55.92 10.86 -1.87
CA LEU A 662 56.42 10.43 -3.17
C LEU A 662 57.42 9.29 -3.07
#